data_AF-A0A347ZT05-F1
#
_entry.id   AF-A0A347ZT05-F1
#
_cell.length_a   1.000
_cell.length_b   1.000
_cell.length_c   1.000
_cell.angle_alpha   90.00
_cell.angle_beta   90.00
_cell.angle_gamma   90.00
#
_symmetry.space_group_name_H-M   'P 1'
#
loop_
_entity.id
_entity.type
_entity.pdbx_description
1 polymer ?
#
loop_
_entity_poly.entity_id
_entity_poly.type
_entity_poly.pdbx_seq_one_letter_code
_entity_poly.pdbx_strand_id
1 'polypeptide(L)'
;MAKYQNFLSYFFVGIIFLTSITSCDACQPKDAAAVEEKNVALFDADHPFGGLILDHGGDVDVKMVALGRTGEKVYVTGNGEVLPAVDENTDPDCAMRFNVDDELMFAGKPTPNVKIEIEYLDNGTDTFNVQYDSFYGERSDGNIFTDSEVVTKTGSGEFKTAKIVLDDAFFANRQYGGDFRIWDRSDGAETIRRVKVTLLTDEVLFPEELPFDSTRQIPHSTIYYNGQLLTMTENPPATAIEIRESKIRAVSSDEEILTNANPNSTYINLQGKTLMPGFINAHDHSFQNIWRENFETGQQFLLSHGITSTAETFVDRTLLNDFLEFNQAGLQRMRISLYLMRTDNCGVDLTEWYWPDYPSMMKDGALLQIPGVKIFSDGGSCGSPARSFPYPDESYGDLYQDVDSLTELIQEAQDHGYQVAIHGLGDRAIDVNLDALEAVLDGGPNTLHHRLEHNTLLRDDMFARFGEVDAVTVIFGYYLACYFSGESSQFQYSTPEEYAHMEWAFRKLIDANPDVHFAWHSDSPGISPLPEQMKNIFGFVTRREQKADGTFCEPPDWGVDGLMNIDEALEFMTIGSAYAIRRDHEIGSLEKEKLADLIILSDNPTKVDDEAILDIQVLTTMVGGKVEYCMPEYSQFCP
;
A
#
# COMPACT_ATOMS: atom_id res chain seq x y z
N MET A 1 -62.86 -6.46 -21.95
CA MET A 1 -63.36 -5.24 -21.26
C MET A 1 -62.16 -4.29 -21.24
N ALA A 2 -62.11 -3.25 -22.08
CA ALA A 2 -62.69 -1.91 -21.86
C ALA A 2 -62.07 -1.21 -20.62
N LYS A 3 -61.41 -0.05 -20.71
CA LYS A 3 -61.39 1.05 -21.71
C LYS A 3 -59.93 1.36 -22.14
N TYR A 4 -59.56 1.82 -23.35
CA TYR A 4 -59.97 2.98 -24.19
C TYR A 4 -59.67 4.37 -23.57
N GLN A 5 -59.25 5.44 -24.28
CA GLN A 5 -58.48 5.65 -25.54
C GLN A 5 -58.33 7.18 -25.80
N ASN A 6 -57.43 7.60 -26.72
CA ASN A 6 -57.38 8.92 -27.41
C ASN A 6 -56.89 10.13 -26.55
N PHE A 7 -56.47 11.29 -27.09
CA PHE A 7 -56.60 11.88 -28.46
C PHE A 7 -55.29 12.55 -28.97
N LEU A 8 -55.28 12.95 -30.25
CA LEU A 8 -54.14 13.51 -31.03
C LEU A 8 -54.58 14.78 -31.81
N SER A 9 -53.65 15.52 -32.45
CA SER A 9 -53.84 16.72 -33.33
C SER A 9 -54.02 18.05 -32.56
N TYR A 10 -53.68 19.29 -33.00
CA TYR A 10 -53.29 19.97 -34.27
C TYR A 10 -52.42 21.23 -33.91
N PHE A 11 -51.70 21.99 -34.76
CA PHE A 11 -50.90 21.81 -36.01
C PHE A 11 -50.18 23.16 -36.37
N PHE A 12 -49.30 23.19 -37.39
CA PHE A 12 -48.79 24.36 -38.18
C PHE A 12 -47.76 25.39 -37.62
N VAL A 13 -46.52 25.27 -38.14
CA VAL A 13 -45.59 26.26 -38.77
C VAL A 13 -45.66 27.77 -38.43
N GLY A 14 -44.47 28.36 -38.16
CA GLY A 14 -44.13 29.77 -38.42
C GLY A 14 -42.60 30.02 -38.38
N ILE A 15 -42.04 30.84 -39.30
CA ILE A 15 -40.61 31.19 -39.38
C ILE A 15 -40.44 32.68 -39.79
N ILE A 16 -39.34 33.33 -39.37
CA ILE A 16 -38.83 34.69 -39.71
C ILE A 16 -39.77 35.87 -39.31
N PHE A 17 -39.34 37.02 -38.75
CA PHE A 17 -38.09 37.80 -38.91
C PHE A 17 -37.62 38.54 -37.60
N LEU A 18 -36.47 39.23 -37.67
CA LEU A 18 -35.80 39.98 -36.58
C LEU A 18 -36.52 41.27 -36.13
N THR A 19 -36.30 41.72 -34.87
CA THR A 19 -35.66 43.03 -34.55
C THR A 19 -35.29 43.22 -33.05
N SER A 20 -33.98 43.33 -32.78
CA SER A 20 -33.30 44.29 -31.86
C SER A 20 -33.80 44.66 -30.43
N ILE A 21 -32.87 44.49 -29.47
CA ILE A 21 -32.49 45.40 -28.34
C ILE A 21 -33.15 45.26 -26.94
N THR A 22 -32.30 45.52 -25.92
CA THR A 22 -32.49 45.72 -24.46
C THR A 22 -32.70 44.52 -23.52
N SER A 23 -31.67 44.28 -22.70
CA SER A 23 -31.67 43.89 -21.27
C SER A 23 -32.65 42.83 -20.75
N CYS A 24 -32.08 41.73 -20.24
CA CYS A 24 -32.74 40.87 -19.25
C CYS A 24 -31.78 40.61 -18.07
N ASP A 25 -32.12 41.15 -16.90
CA ASP A 25 -31.34 40.99 -15.66
C ASP A 25 -31.58 39.60 -15.05
N ALA A 26 -30.97 38.55 -15.61
CA ALA A 26 -31.17 37.17 -15.18
C ALA A 26 -29.96 36.23 -15.40
N CYS A 27 -28.73 36.75 -15.34
CA CYS A 27 -27.50 35.95 -15.37
C CYS A 27 -26.66 36.18 -14.10
N GLN A 28 -27.10 35.57 -12.99
CA GLN A 28 -26.22 35.27 -11.86
C GLN A 28 -25.60 33.89 -12.12
N PRO A 29 -24.27 33.71 -11.98
CA PRO A 29 -23.70 32.38 -11.75
C PRO A 29 -24.37 31.77 -10.52
N LYS A 30 -24.55 30.44 -10.50
CA LYS A 30 -24.78 29.77 -9.21
C LYS A 30 -23.46 29.80 -8.44
N ASP A 31 -23.56 30.03 -7.15
CA ASP A 31 -22.40 30.09 -6.26
C ASP A 31 -21.59 28.79 -6.33
N ALA A 32 -20.26 28.92 -6.38
CA ALA A 32 -19.39 27.79 -6.11
C ALA A 32 -19.60 27.33 -4.66
N ALA A 33 -19.53 26.02 -4.41
CA ALA A 33 -19.49 25.54 -3.04
C ALA A 33 -18.27 26.14 -2.35
N ALA A 34 -18.48 26.85 -1.24
CA ALA A 34 -17.38 27.36 -0.44
C ALA A 34 -16.79 26.20 0.35
N VAL A 35 -15.45 26.07 0.33
CA VAL A 35 -14.76 25.34 1.40
C VAL A 35 -15.16 26.01 2.71
N GLU A 36 -15.75 25.26 3.64
CA GLU A 36 -16.19 25.82 4.92
C GLU A 36 -14.98 26.03 5.84
N GLU A 37 -14.22 27.09 5.58
CA GLU A 37 -13.13 27.55 6.45
C GLU A 37 -13.67 27.94 7.83
N LYS A 38 -13.75 26.95 8.73
CA LYS A 38 -14.00 27.20 10.15
C LYS A 38 -12.77 27.89 10.71
N ASN A 39 -12.84 29.22 10.81
CA ASN A 39 -11.86 30.01 11.56
C ASN A 39 -11.91 29.56 13.02
N VAL A 40 -10.87 28.88 13.49
CA VAL A 40 -10.84 28.33 14.85
C VAL A 40 -10.17 29.29 15.81
N ALA A 41 -9.03 29.86 15.42
CA ALA A 41 -8.21 30.67 16.31
C ALA A 41 -7.57 31.87 15.59
N LEU A 42 -7.39 32.97 16.32
CA LEU A 42 -6.77 34.22 15.83
C LEU A 42 -5.94 34.89 16.93
N PHE A 43 -4.72 35.28 16.56
CA PHE A 43 -3.85 36.15 17.34
C PHE A 43 -3.41 37.34 16.48
N ASP A 44 -3.75 38.56 16.89
CA ASP A 44 -3.21 39.81 16.35
C ASP A 44 -3.15 40.91 17.44
N ALA A 45 -2.58 42.07 17.10
CA ALA A 45 -2.33 43.15 18.07
C ALA A 45 -3.58 43.90 18.59
N ASP A 46 -4.77 43.61 18.04
CA ASP A 46 -6.07 44.08 18.52
C ASP A 46 -6.95 42.92 19.07
N HIS A 47 -6.66 41.67 18.68
CA HIS A 47 -7.31 40.43 19.14
C HIS A 47 -6.29 39.39 19.67
N PRO A 48 -5.58 39.67 20.78
CA PRO A 48 -4.46 38.83 21.25
C PRO A 48 -4.85 37.52 21.94
N PHE A 49 -6.14 37.16 21.99
CA PHE A 49 -6.66 35.97 22.69
C PHE A 49 -7.88 35.36 21.97
N GLY A 50 -7.89 35.36 20.63
CA GLY A 50 -9.03 34.90 19.83
C GLY A 50 -9.10 33.38 19.69
N GLY A 51 -9.06 32.63 20.80
CA GLY A 51 -8.91 31.16 20.81
C GLY A 51 -7.47 30.67 20.55
N LEU A 52 -6.56 31.59 20.23
CA LEU A 52 -5.12 31.38 20.15
C LEU A 52 -4.47 32.21 21.25
N ILE A 53 -3.59 31.60 22.05
CA ILE A 53 -2.92 32.25 23.18
C ILE A 53 -1.41 32.14 22.95
N LEU A 54 -0.65 33.21 23.21
CA LEU A 54 0.80 33.09 23.37
C LEU A 54 1.08 32.28 24.63
N ASP A 55 1.72 31.13 24.49
CA ASP A 55 2.08 30.30 25.63
C ASP A 55 3.00 31.06 26.61
N HIS A 56 2.93 30.72 27.89
CA HIS A 56 3.75 31.28 28.96
C HIS A 56 4.70 30.22 29.56
N GLY A 57 4.90 29.10 28.87
CA GLY A 57 5.74 27.96 29.24
C GLY A 57 7.23 28.08 28.88
N GLY A 58 7.90 29.15 29.33
CA GLY A 58 9.37 29.31 29.38
C GLY A 58 10.12 29.34 28.03
N ASP A 59 10.94 30.38 27.81
CA ASP A 59 11.58 30.70 26.50
C ASP A 59 10.51 30.99 25.43
N VAL A 60 9.67 32.00 25.73
CA VAL A 60 8.56 32.53 24.93
C VAL A 60 8.47 34.07 25.03
N ASP A 61 9.59 34.76 25.22
CA ASP A 61 9.57 36.21 25.37
C ASP A 61 9.44 36.89 23.99
N VAL A 62 8.39 37.69 23.82
CA VAL A 62 8.07 38.36 22.55
C VAL A 62 7.77 39.84 22.75
N LYS A 63 8.26 40.66 21.83
CA LYS A 63 8.26 42.12 21.98
C LYS A 63 7.30 42.79 21.01
N MET A 64 6.26 43.43 21.54
CA MET A 64 5.43 44.33 20.75
C MET A 64 6.22 45.59 20.35
N VAL A 65 6.27 45.89 19.05
CA VAL A 65 6.89 47.11 18.50
C VAL A 65 5.91 47.83 17.56
N ALA A 66 6.17 49.11 17.30
CA ALA A 66 5.42 49.90 16.32
C ALA A 66 6.29 50.18 15.09
N LEU A 67 5.81 49.82 13.89
CA LEU A 67 6.60 49.94 12.66
C LEU A 67 6.60 51.37 12.10
N GLY A 68 7.80 51.94 12.01
CA GLY A 68 8.15 53.08 11.16
C GLY A 68 7.18 54.27 11.22
N ARG A 69 6.62 54.64 10.06
CA ARG A 69 5.67 55.76 9.91
C ARG A 69 4.20 55.34 9.90
N THR A 70 3.89 54.04 9.82
CA THR A 70 2.50 53.56 9.91
C THR A 70 2.03 53.54 11.36
N GLY A 71 2.94 53.31 12.32
CA GLY A 71 2.58 53.17 13.73
C GLY A 71 1.88 51.85 14.05
N GLU A 72 1.90 50.92 13.08
CA GLU A 72 1.28 49.61 13.12
C GLU A 72 1.99 48.70 14.12
N LYS A 73 1.21 48.04 14.99
CA LYS A 73 1.74 47.16 16.03
C LYS A 73 2.02 45.76 15.46
N VAL A 74 3.17 45.20 15.82
CA VAL A 74 3.57 43.82 15.49
C VAL A 74 4.33 43.21 16.66
N TYR A 75 4.41 41.88 16.71
CA TYR A 75 5.22 41.13 17.67
C TYR A 75 6.53 40.70 17.02
N VAL A 76 7.60 40.61 17.81
CA VAL A 76 8.95 40.23 17.34
C VAL A 76 9.52 39.14 18.24
N THR A 77 10.13 38.10 17.64
CA THR A 77 10.86 37.03 18.35
C THR A 77 12.19 37.53 18.95
N GLY A 78 12.78 36.78 19.89
CA GLY A 78 14.10 37.10 20.43
C GLY A 78 15.26 36.89 19.45
N ASN A 79 15.16 35.86 18.60
CA ASN A 79 16.27 35.34 17.77
C ASN A 79 17.58 35.16 18.55
N GLY A 80 17.49 34.58 19.75
CA GLY A 80 18.64 34.40 20.64
C GLY A 80 19.09 35.68 21.37
N GLU A 81 18.34 36.78 21.30
CA GLU A 81 18.37 37.85 22.31
C GLU A 81 17.28 37.61 23.36
N VAL A 82 17.60 37.86 24.63
CA VAL A 82 16.64 37.82 25.75
C VAL A 82 15.67 39.00 25.65
N LEU A 83 14.37 38.74 25.56
CA LEU A 83 13.34 39.79 25.52
C LEU A 83 12.69 40.05 26.90
N PRO A 84 11.87 41.11 27.06
CA PRO A 84 11.27 41.44 28.35
C PRO A 84 10.11 40.50 28.73
N ALA A 85 10.44 39.48 29.52
CA ALA A 85 9.53 38.45 30.01
C ALA A 85 8.37 38.92 30.89
N VAL A 86 7.33 38.08 30.98
CA VAL A 86 6.23 38.18 31.97
C VAL A 86 6.40 37.20 33.14
N ASP A 87 7.11 36.09 32.93
CA ASP A 87 7.39 35.04 33.93
C ASP A 87 8.74 35.23 34.68
N GLU A 88 9.45 36.33 34.39
CA GLU A 88 10.81 36.65 34.86
C GLU A 88 11.93 35.74 34.28
N ASN A 89 11.70 35.07 33.15
CA ASN A 89 12.75 34.40 32.37
C ASN A 89 13.89 35.34 31.94
N THR A 90 15.08 34.76 31.71
CA THR A 90 16.24 35.46 31.13
C THR A 90 17.07 34.62 30.15
N ASP A 91 16.55 33.48 29.68
CA ASP A 91 17.17 32.68 28.62
C ASP A 91 16.85 33.26 27.21
N PRO A 92 17.63 32.96 26.14
CA PRO A 92 17.57 33.72 24.89
C PRO A 92 16.69 33.07 23.80
N ASP A 93 15.54 33.69 23.52
CA ASP A 93 14.41 33.06 22.83
C ASP A 93 14.64 32.84 21.32
N CYS A 94 14.50 31.58 20.88
CA CYS A 94 14.52 31.20 19.45
C CYS A 94 13.11 31.01 18.86
N ALA A 95 12.05 31.40 19.59
CA ALA A 95 10.69 31.00 19.28
C ALA A 95 9.62 32.08 19.60
N MET A 96 8.46 31.95 18.95
CA MET A 96 7.17 32.48 19.42
C MET A 96 6.18 31.33 19.48
N ARG A 97 5.77 30.94 20.69
CA ARG A 97 4.94 29.75 20.94
C ARG A 97 3.48 30.08 21.13
N PHE A 98 2.63 29.15 20.75
CA PHE A 98 1.18 29.28 20.78
C PHE A 98 0.53 28.02 21.36
N ASN A 99 -0.52 28.26 22.14
CA ASN A 99 -1.45 27.27 22.66
C ASN A 99 -2.82 27.53 21.97
N VAL A 100 -3.46 26.46 21.51
CA VAL A 100 -4.81 26.45 20.93
C VAL A 100 -5.73 25.77 21.93
N ASP A 101 -6.93 26.30 22.14
CA ASP A 101 -7.90 25.70 23.06
C ASP A 101 -8.20 24.22 22.71
N ASP A 102 -7.87 23.30 23.63
CA ASP A 102 -8.09 21.85 23.52
C ASP A 102 -9.54 21.51 23.11
N GLU A 103 -10.54 22.28 23.57
CA GLU A 103 -11.96 22.06 23.24
C GLU A 103 -12.29 22.39 21.77
N LEU A 104 -11.40 23.08 21.05
CA LEU A 104 -11.57 23.47 19.66
C LEU A 104 -10.86 22.55 18.64
N MET A 105 -9.72 21.96 19.02
CA MET A 105 -8.83 21.23 18.08
C MET A 105 -8.33 19.87 18.56
N PHE A 106 -8.21 19.61 19.86
CA PHE A 106 -7.57 18.38 20.36
C PHE A 106 -8.52 17.19 20.37
N ALA A 107 -9.62 17.28 21.13
CA ALA A 107 -10.64 16.23 21.28
C ALA A 107 -10.13 14.79 21.58
N GLY A 108 -8.85 14.61 21.96
CA GLY A 108 -8.20 13.31 22.15
C GLY A 108 -7.77 12.56 20.88
N LYS A 109 -7.69 13.21 19.71
CA LYS A 109 -7.26 12.59 18.44
C LYS A 109 -6.52 13.60 17.54
N PRO A 110 -5.69 13.14 16.58
CA PRO A 110 -5.15 14.02 15.54
C PRO A 110 -6.27 14.66 14.72
N THR A 111 -6.15 15.96 14.48
CA THR A 111 -7.03 16.71 13.60
C THR A 111 -6.29 16.97 12.29
N PRO A 112 -6.73 16.41 11.15
CA PRO A 112 -6.11 16.65 9.86
C PRO A 112 -6.52 18.01 9.27
N ASN A 113 -5.85 18.41 8.19
CA ASN A 113 -6.15 19.59 7.38
C ASN A 113 -6.17 20.92 8.18
N VAL A 114 -5.23 21.10 9.11
CA VAL A 114 -5.11 22.31 9.94
C VAL A 114 -4.27 23.35 9.22
N LYS A 115 -4.89 24.46 8.80
CA LYS A 115 -4.21 25.57 8.12
C LYS A 115 -3.81 26.66 9.10
N ILE A 116 -2.51 26.89 9.25
CA ILE A 116 -1.92 28.02 9.96
C ILE A 116 -1.52 29.10 8.94
N GLU A 117 -2.14 30.28 9.04
CA GLU A 117 -1.82 31.45 8.23
C GLU A 117 -1.04 32.47 9.08
N ILE A 118 0.26 32.66 8.76
CA ILE A 118 1.19 33.54 9.48
C ILE A 118 1.47 34.76 8.61
N GLU A 119 1.16 35.95 9.11
CA GLU A 119 1.43 37.22 8.44
C GLU A 119 2.70 37.87 9.01
N TYR A 120 3.77 37.86 8.21
CA TYR A 120 5.12 38.28 8.59
C TYR A 120 5.63 39.41 7.69
N LEU A 121 6.56 40.22 8.20
CA LEU A 121 7.27 41.23 7.41
C LEU A 121 8.46 40.57 6.70
N ASP A 122 8.44 40.56 5.36
CA ASP A 122 9.47 39.92 4.52
C ASP A 122 10.77 40.74 4.46
N ASN A 123 11.47 40.83 5.59
CA ASN A 123 12.68 41.63 5.76
C ASN A 123 13.85 40.74 6.23
N GLY A 124 14.74 40.41 5.29
CA GLY A 124 15.83 39.45 5.45
C GLY A 124 15.87 38.47 4.26
N THR A 125 16.83 37.56 4.23
CA THR A 125 16.91 36.44 3.25
C THR A 125 17.15 35.11 3.96
N ASP A 126 16.62 35.06 5.17
CA ASP A 126 16.61 34.06 6.21
C ASP A 126 15.37 33.16 6.09
N THR A 127 15.22 32.20 7.00
CA THR A 127 14.22 31.13 6.90
C THR A 127 13.65 30.76 8.26
N PHE A 128 12.33 30.84 8.42
CA PHE A 128 11.61 30.33 9.59
C PHE A 128 10.73 29.14 9.22
N ASN A 129 10.33 28.32 10.20
CA ASN A 129 9.30 27.31 10.03
C ASN A 129 8.32 27.30 11.22
N VAL A 130 7.29 26.46 11.14
CA VAL A 130 6.48 26.09 12.31
C VAL A 130 6.98 24.75 12.84
N GLN A 131 7.19 24.68 14.14
CA GLN A 131 7.38 23.42 14.86
C GLN A 131 6.12 23.13 15.69
N TYR A 132 5.51 21.95 15.54
CA TYR A 132 4.17 21.66 16.07
C TYR A 132 4.03 20.27 16.70
N ASP A 133 3.10 20.14 17.64
CA ASP A 133 2.71 18.91 18.31
C ASP A 133 1.96 18.02 17.31
N SER A 134 2.69 17.13 16.63
CA SER A 134 2.22 16.22 15.57
C SER A 134 1.95 14.83 16.13
N PHE A 135 1.05 14.05 15.55
CA PHE A 135 0.69 12.74 16.12
C PHE A 135 1.91 11.83 16.32
N TYR A 136 2.84 11.85 15.37
CA TYR A 136 4.04 11.01 15.35
C TYR A 136 5.28 11.64 16.04
N GLY A 137 5.13 12.79 16.68
CA GLY A 137 6.24 13.73 16.95
C GLY A 137 7.35 13.38 17.94
N GLU A 138 7.31 12.25 18.67
CA GLU A 138 8.35 11.93 19.68
C GLU A 138 9.69 11.53 19.02
N ARG A 139 10.62 12.50 18.94
CA ARG A 139 11.95 12.35 18.37
C ARG A 139 12.91 11.75 19.41
N SER A 140 13.96 11.08 18.94
CA SER A 140 14.96 10.39 19.78
C SER A 140 15.84 11.29 20.66
N ASP A 141 15.70 12.62 20.54
CA ASP A 141 16.29 13.63 21.42
C ASP A 141 15.33 14.11 22.54
N GLY A 142 14.10 13.58 22.60
CA GLY A 142 13.07 13.98 23.55
C GLY A 142 12.28 15.23 23.13
N ASN A 143 12.47 15.72 21.91
CA ASN A 143 11.67 16.79 21.32
C ASN A 143 10.38 16.18 20.71
N ILE A 144 9.21 16.76 21.02
CA ILE A 144 7.90 16.24 20.58
C ILE A 144 7.36 17.04 19.39
N PHE A 145 7.94 18.22 19.10
CA PHE A 145 7.58 19.01 17.93
C PHE A 145 8.22 18.51 16.62
N THR A 146 7.38 18.34 15.60
CA THR A 146 7.76 18.11 14.19
C THR A 146 7.93 19.42 13.44
N ASP A 147 8.86 19.46 12.49
CA ASP A 147 9.13 20.60 11.61
C ASP A 147 8.13 20.64 10.43
N SER A 148 7.55 21.81 10.14
CA SER A 148 6.78 22.08 8.92
C SER A 148 7.68 22.35 7.71
N GLU A 149 7.05 22.61 6.55
CA GLU A 149 7.71 23.32 5.44
C GLU A 149 8.37 24.63 5.89
N VAL A 150 9.43 25.04 5.19
CA VAL A 150 10.27 26.20 5.54
C VAL A 150 9.88 27.43 4.72
N VAL A 151 9.54 28.51 5.41
CA VAL A 151 9.22 29.81 4.81
C VAL A 151 10.52 30.56 4.51
N THR A 152 10.84 30.75 3.23
CA THR A 152 12.03 31.50 2.81
C THR A 152 11.70 32.98 2.58
N LYS A 153 12.43 33.88 3.25
CA LYS A 153 12.29 35.32 3.06
C LYS A 153 13.03 35.79 1.81
N THR A 154 12.45 36.77 1.12
CA THR A 154 12.99 37.35 -0.13
C THR A 154 13.48 38.79 0.04
N GLY A 155 13.27 39.38 1.21
CA GLY A 155 13.73 40.73 1.53
C GLY A 155 12.96 41.83 0.81
N SER A 156 11.69 41.60 0.45
CA SER A 156 10.88 42.62 -0.24
C SER A 156 10.55 43.84 0.63
N GLY A 157 10.60 43.70 1.96
CA GLY A 157 10.21 44.73 2.92
C GLY A 157 8.68 44.95 3.03
N GLU A 158 7.89 44.05 2.43
CA GLU A 158 6.42 44.08 2.48
C GLU A 158 5.89 42.97 3.40
N PHE A 159 4.63 43.08 3.84
CA PHE A 159 3.98 41.99 4.56
C PHE A 159 3.56 40.88 3.60
N LYS A 160 3.83 39.63 4.00
CA LYS A 160 3.42 38.40 3.30
C LYS A 160 2.67 37.48 4.26
N THR A 161 1.90 36.56 3.70
CA THR A 161 1.22 35.50 4.46
C THR A 161 1.79 34.14 4.05
N ALA A 162 2.50 33.48 4.96
CA ALA A 162 2.77 32.05 4.86
C ALA A 162 1.48 31.27 5.19
N LYS A 163 1.25 30.15 4.51
CA LYS A 163 0.04 29.33 4.67
C LYS A 163 0.43 27.86 4.74
N ILE A 164 0.73 27.42 5.95
CA ILE A 164 1.19 26.06 6.24
C ILE A 164 -0.04 25.21 6.53
N VAL A 165 -0.15 24.04 5.90
CA VAL A 165 -1.18 23.03 6.20
C VAL A 165 -0.51 21.86 6.93
N LEU A 166 -1.16 21.37 7.98
CA LEU A 166 -0.70 20.27 8.83
C LEU A 166 -1.71 19.13 8.74
N ASP A 167 -1.23 17.94 8.39
CA ASP A 167 -2.07 16.76 8.10
C ASP A 167 -2.28 15.85 9.33
N ASP A 168 -1.46 15.99 10.37
CA ASP A 168 -1.45 15.14 11.57
C ASP A 168 -1.35 15.94 12.89
N ALA A 169 -1.77 17.21 12.89
CA ALA A 169 -1.74 18.09 14.05
C ALA A 169 -2.48 17.45 15.25
N PHE A 170 -1.74 17.19 16.33
CA PHE A 170 -2.26 16.55 17.54
C PHE A 170 -2.66 17.57 18.60
N PHE A 171 -1.94 18.69 18.70
CA PHE A 171 -2.25 19.86 19.54
C PHE A 171 -2.76 19.44 20.94
N ALA A 172 -1.92 18.73 21.67
CA ALA A 172 -2.23 18.17 22.99
C ALA A 172 -1.31 18.76 24.08
N ASN A 173 -0.72 19.93 23.79
CA ASN A 173 0.16 20.68 24.67
C ASN A 173 1.32 19.85 25.28
N ARG A 174 1.78 18.80 24.59
CA ARG A 174 2.72 17.80 25.14
C ARG A 174 4.11 18.35 25.46
N GLN A 175 4.51 19.45 24.83
CA GLN A 175 5.84 20.04 25.02
C GLN A 175 5.76 21.47 25.54
N TYR A 176 6.21 21.66 26.79
CA TYR A 176 6.27 22.92 27.53
C TYR A 176 4.94 23.67 27.79
N GLY A 177 3.82 23.26 27.18
CA GLY A 177 2.50 23.89 27.34
C GLY A 177 1.99 24.62 26.08
N GLY A 178 2.66 24.45 24.94
CA GLY A 178 2.22 24.94 23.65
C GLY A 178 2.03 23.83 22.61
N ASP A 179 1.20 24.11 21.62
CA ASP A 179 0.82 23.21 20.53
C ASP A 179 1.65 23.44 19.25
N PHE A 180 2.10 24.68 19.04
CA PHE A 180 3.07 24.98 17.99
C PHE A 180 3.89 26.23 18.30
N ARG A 181 4.97 26.42 17.56
CA ARG A 181 5.82 27.62 17.62
C ARG A 181 6.32 28.04 16.25
N ILE A 182 6.35 29.34 16.01
CA ILE A 182 7.17 29.93 14.95
C ILE A 182 8.61 29.85 15.44
N TRP A 183 9.49 29.25 14.64
CA TRP A 183 10.86 28.92 15.00
C TRP A 183 11.83 29.50 13.97
N ASP A 184 12.84 30.22 14.49
CA ASP A 184 13.97 30.70 13.69
C ASP A 184 15.27 30.55 14.50
N ARG A 185 16.37 30.28 13.81
CA ARG A 185 17.75 30.20 14.32
C ARG A 185 18.76 30.88 13.38
N SER A 186 18.27 31.75 12.49
CA SER A 186 19.05 32.53 11.53
C SER A 186 19.56 33.84 12.14
N ASP A 187 19.88 34.82 11.31
CA ASP A 187 20.44 36.13 11.66
C ASP A 187 19.39 37.25 11.83
N GLY A 188 18.09 36.96 11.69
CA GLY A 188 16.99 37.92 11.80
C GLY A 188 15.93 37.52 12.84
N ALA A 189 15.22 38.51 13.38
CA ALA A 189 14.08 38.28 14.25
C ALA A 189 12.76 38.39 13.48
N GLU A 190 11.90 37.38 13.62
CA GLU A 190 10.62 37.32 12.92
C GLU A 190 9.65 38.38 13.42
N THR A 191 9.08 39.13 12.47
CA THR A 191 8.22 40.28 12.75
C THR A 191 6.80 39.97 12.29
N ILE A 192 5.99 39.48 13.23
CA ILE A 192 4.68 38.90 13.00
C ILE A 192 3.57 39.91 13.29
N ARG A 193 2.70 40.16 12.31
CA ARG A 193 1.48 40.97 12.47
C ARG A 193 0.30 40.15 12.98
N ARG A 194 0.17 38.91 12.50
CA ARG A 194 -1.00 38.06 12.74
C ARG A 194 -0.66 36.58 12.60
N VAL A 195 -1.29 35.73 13.43
CA VAL A 195 -1.36 34.27 13.24
C VAL A 195 -2.82 33.84 13.32
N LYS A 196 -3.25 32.94 12.43
CA LYS A 196 -4.63 32.45 12.36
C LYS A 196 -4.63 30.93 12.13
N VAL A 197 -5.38 30.19 12.93
CA VAL A 197 -5.60 28.74 12.77
C VAL A 197 -6.99 28.50 12.21
N THR A 198 -7.07 27.67 11.17
CA THR A 198 -8.31 27.35 10.44
C THR A 198 -8.40 25.84 10.30
N LEU A 199 -9.56 25.26 10.61
CA LEU A 199 -9.87 23.89 10.24
C LEU A 199 -10.50 23.90 8.85
N LEU A 200 -9.98 23.07 7.94
CA LEU A 200 -10.55 22.85 6.62
C LEU A 200 -11.44 21.60 6.68
N THR A 201 -12.72 21.73 6.35
CA THR A 201 -13.68 20.60 6.32
C THR A 201 -13.95 20.15 4.88
N ASP A 202 -13.90 18.85 4.66
CA ASP A 202 -14.12 18.23 3.36
C ASP A 202 -15.62 17.98 3.08
N GLU A 203 -16.30 18.96 2.47
CA GLU A 203 -17.47 18.66 1.62
C GLU A 203 -17.05 18.59 0.14
N VAL A 204 -17.44 17.48 -0.50
CA VAL A 204 -16.94 17.04 -1.81
C VAL A 204 -17.37 17.96 -2.97
N LEU A 205 -16.41 18.46 -3.74
CA LEU A 205 -16.58 18.70 -5.18
C LEU A 205 -15.25 18.54 -5.95
N PHE A 206 -15.25 17.69 -6.99
CA PHE A 206 -14.20 17.72 -8.02
C PHE A 206 -14.37 19.00 -8.86
N PRO A 207 -13.34 19.84 -9.02
CA PRO A 207 -13.42 21.02 -9.88
C PRO A 207 -13.22 20.67 -11.37
N GLU A 208 -14.03 21.27 -12.24
CA GLU A 208 -13.67 21.46 -13.65
C GLU A 208 -12.43 22.37 -13.76
N GLU A 209 -11.77 22.35 -14.93
CA GLU A 209 -10.45 22.95 -15.18
C GLU A 209 -10.29 24.41 -14.67
N LEU A 210 -9.38 24.61 -13.72
CA LEU A 210 -8.93 25.95 -13.32
C LEU A 210 -7.80 26.46 -14.23
N PRO A 211 -7.68 27.79 -14.46
CA PRO A 211 -6.63 28.36 -15.31
C PRO A 211 -5.23 28.10 -14.76
N PHE A 212 -4.29 27.84 -15.66
CA PHE A 212 -2.90 27.47 -15.36
C PHE A 212 -2.14 28.59 -14.61
N ASP A 213 -1.94 28.41 -13.30
CA ASP A 213 -0.99 29.20 -12.51
C ASP A 213 0.43 28.66 -12.74
N SER A 214 1.25 29.45 -13.44
CA SER A 214 2.63 29.11 -13.77
C SER A 214 3.63 29.30 -12.62
N THR A 215 3.16 29.51 -11.38
CA THR A 215 4.04 29.73 -10.20
C THR A 215 3.89 28.70 -9.08
N ARG A 216 2.85 27.86 -9.10
CA ARG A 216 2.85 26.62 -8.32
C ARG A 216 3.88 25.63 -8.88
N GLN A 217 4.75 25.10 -8.02
CA GLN A 217 5.47 23.86 -8.33
C GLN A 217 4.44 22.72 -8.44
N ILE A 218 4.15 22.30 -9.67
CA ILE A 218 3.44 21.05 -9.93
C ILE A 218 4.28 19.92 -9.30
N PRO A 219 3.70 19.02 -8.47
CA PRO A 219 4.48 18.00 -7.79
C PRO A 219 5.29 17.17 -8.78
N HIS A 220 6.56 16.96 -8.45
CA HIS A 220 7.52 16.34 -9.36
C HIS A 220 7.07 14.92 -9.69
N SER A 221 6.72 14.70 -10.96
CA SER A 221 6.13 13.45 -11.44
C SER A 221 7.14 12.73 -12.34
N THR A 222 7.24 11.42 -12.21
CA THR A 222 8.12 10.57 -13.02
C THR A 222 7.30 9.92 -14.12
N ILE A 223 7.70 10.12 -15.38
CA ILE A 223 7.02 9.60 -16.56
C ILE A 223 7.91 8.56 -17.23
N TYR A 224 7.46 7.32 -17.22
CA TYR A 224 8.05 6.26 -18.03
C TYR A 224 7.31 6.19 -19.37
N TYR A 225 8.02 6.08 -20.49
CA TYR A 225 7.44 6.08 -21.84
C TYR A 225 8.26 5.23 -22.83
N ASN A 226 7.71 4.96 -24.01
CA ASN A 226 8.33 4.13 -25.05
C ASN A 226 8.67 2.72 -24.51
N GLY A 227 7.73 2.08 -23.81
CA GLY A 227 7.86 0.72 -23.29
C GLY A 227 6.68 -0.19 -23.66
N GLN A 228 6.71 -1.41 -23.13
CA GLN A 228 5.62 -2.39 -23.21
C GLN A 228 4.99 -2.49 -21.82
N LEU A 229 3.79 -1.94 -21.61
CA LEU A 229 3.15 -1.99 -20.29
C LEU A 229 2.18 -3.17 -20.19
N LEU A 230 2.47 -4.10 -19.29
CA LEU A 230 1.56 -5.18 -18.91
C LEU A 230 0.80 -4.72 -17.67
N THR A 231 -0.44 -4.26 -17.83
CA THR A 231 -1.16 -3.53 -16.78
C THR A 231 -1.88 -4.41 -15.76
N MET A 232 -2.05 -5.71 -16.06
CA MET A 232 -2.88 -6.66 -15.30
C MET A 232 -4.34 -6.18 -15.18
N THR A 233 -4.90 -5.67 -16.29
CA THR A 233 -6.30 -5.22 -16.43
C THR A 233 -6.78 -5.36 -17.89
N GLU A 234 -8.10 -5.33 -18.12
CA GLU A 234 -8.70 -5.29 -19.48
C GLU A 234 -8.47 -3.96 -20.25
N ASN A 235 -7.68 -3.03 -19.72
CA ASN A 235 -7.47 -1.72 -20.33
C ASN A 235 -6.73 -1.79 -21.70
N PRO A 236 -6.90 -0.80 -22.58
CA PRO A 236 -6.18 -0.73 -23.85
C PRO A 236 -4.64 -0.80 -23.66
N PRO A 237 -3.89 -1.38 -24.61
CA PRO A 237 -2.43 -1.49 -24.50
C PRO A 237 -1.75 -0.13 -24.28
N ALA A 238 -1.03 -0.02 -23.15
CA ALA A 238 -0.29 1.17 -22.77
C ALA A 238 1.19 1.07 -23.16
N THR A 239 1.84 2.23 -23.31
CA THR A 239 3.28 2.36 -23.57
C THR A 239 3.97 3.34 -22.62
N ALA A 240 3.18 4.13 -21.86
CA ALA A 240 3.63 5.10 -20.89
C ALA A 240 2.80 5.08 -19.59
N ILE A 241 3.41 5.55 -18.50
CA ILE A 241 2.83 5.69 -17.16
C ILE A 241 3.37 6.97 -16.49
N GLU A 242 2.47 7.78 -15.91
CA GLU A 242 2.81 8.90 -15.04
C GLU A 242 2.65 8.49 -13.57
N ILE A 243 3.68 8.76 -12.77
CA ILE A 243 3.73 8.52 -11.33
C ILE A 243 3.94 9.86 -10.62
N ARG A 244 3.22 10.12 -9.53
CA ARG A 244 3.33 11.34 -8.72
C ARG A 244 3.22 10.99 -7.25
N GLU A 245 4.17 11.48 -6.46
CA GLU A 245 4.42 10.96 -5.11
C GLU A 245 4.46 9.42 -5.11
N SER A 246 3.59 8.77 -4.34
CA SER A 246 3.49 7.31 -4.23
C SER A 246 2.49 6.65 -5.17
N LYS A 247 1.80 7.41 -6.04
CA LYS A 247 0.64 6.95 -6.81
C LYS A 247 0.79 7.06 -8.32
N ILE A 248 0.15 6.13 -9.01
CA ILE A 248 -0.06 6.15 -10.46
C ILE A 248 -1.12 7.20 -10.79
N ARG A 249 -0.83 8.13 -11.71
CA ARG A 249 -1.77 9.21 -12.12
C ARG A 249 -2.38 8.99 -13.50
N ALA A 250 -1.65 8.37 -14.41
CA ALA A 250 -2.13 7.99 -15.74
C ALA A 250 -1.37 6.78 -16.28
N VAL A 251 -2.07 5.93 -17.05
CA VAL A 251 -1.50 4.79 -17.78
C VAL A 251 -2.17 4.78 -19.16
N SER A 252 -1.40 4.99 -20.23
CA SER A 252 -1.93 5.06 -21.60
C SER A 252 -0.79 4.99 -22.64
N SER A 253 -1.06 5.43 -23.87
CA SER A 253 -0.09 5.64 -24.93
C SER A 253 0.90 6.78 -24.64
N ASP A 254 2.07 6.70 -25.26
CA ASP A 254 3.08 7.78 -25.31
C ASP A 254 2.48 9.10 -25.80
N GLU A 255 1.62 9.06 -26.82
CA GLU A 255 1.01 10.26 -27.40
C GLU A 255 0.10 10.99 -26.38
N GLU A 256 -0.71 10.25 -25.63
CA GLU A 256 -1.61 10.85 -24.63
C GLU A 256 -0.84 11.40 -23.43
N ILE A 257 0.08 10.63 -22.85
CA ILE A 257 0.81 11.07 -21.65
C ILE A 257 1.81 12.18 -21.98
N LEU A 258 2.62 12.05 -23.03
CA LEU A 258 3.62 13.07 -23.37
C LEU A 258 3.00 14.39 -23.88
N THR A 259 1.79 14.38 -24.42
CA THR A 259 1.07 15.61 -24.80
C THR A 259 0.59 16.40 -23.58
N ASN A 260 0.20 15.71 -22.50
CA ASN A 260 -0.33 16.32 -21.28
C ASN A 260 0.72 16.48 -20.16
N ALA A 261 1.93 15.94 -20.35
CA ALA A 261 3.00 15.91 -19.37
C ALA A 261 3.48 17.31 -18.92
N ASN A 262 3.74 17.45 -17.63
CA ASN A 262 4.45 18.59 -17.05
C ASN A 262 5.89 18.64 -17.60
N PRO A 263 6.35 19.72 -18.27
CA PRO A 263 7.71 19.83 -18.79
C PRO A 263 8.83 19.74 -17.74
N ASN A 264 8.50 19.87 -16.45
CA ASN A 264 9.43 19.74 -15.32
C ASN A 264 9.42 18.33 -14.66
N SER A 265 8.77 17.35 -15.28
CA SER A 265 8.83 15.94 -14.87
C SER A 265 10.19 15.29 -15.16
N THR A 266 10.55 14.23 -14.42
CA THR A 266 11.58 13.28 -14.87
C THR A 266 11.00 12.38 -15.96
N TYR A 267 11.68 12.28 -17.09
CA TYR A 267 11.25 11.47 -18.25
C TYR A 267 12.22 10.30 -18.46
N ILE A 268 11.75 9.07 -18.23
CA ILE A 268 12.51 7.84 -18.41
C ILE A 268 12.06 7.11 -19.66
N ASN A 269 12.96 6.99 -20.64
CA ASN A 269 12.71 6.23 -21.86
C ASN A 269 12.97 4.75 -21.61
N LEU A 270 11.93 3.91 -21.66
CA LEU A 270 12.01 2.47 -21.46
C LEU A 270 12.70 1.74 -22.62
N GLN A 271 12.93 2.38 -23.77
CA GLN A 271 13.65 1.79 -24.92
C GLN A 271 13.06 0.44 -25.40
N GLY A 272 11.73 0.29 -25.32
CA GLY A 272 10.99 -0.94 -25.64
C GLY A 272 10.98 -2.00 -24.53
N LYS A 273 11.58 -1.73 -23.36
CA LYS A 273 11.54 -2.62 -22.20
C LYS A 273 10.15 -2.70 -21.57
N THR A 274 9.93 -3.75 -20.82
CA THR A 274 8.63 -4.07 -20.22
C THR A 274 8.50 -3.39 -18.87
N LEU A 275 7.33 -2.83 -18.57
CA LEU A 275 6.98 -2.32 -17.25
C LEU A 275 5.67 -2.99 -16.82
N MET A 276 5.63 -3.52 -15.59
CA MET A 276 4.46 -4.23 -15.04
C MET A 276 4.36 -4.01 -13.53
N PRO A 277 3.26 -4.39 -12.85
CA PRO A 277 3.18 -4.37 -11.39
C PRO A 277 4.31 -5.21 -10.78
N GLY A 278 4.76 -4.83 -9.60
CA GLY A 278 5.72 -5.62 -8.85
C GLY A 278 5.17 -7.00 -8.49
N PHE A 279 6.04 -8.00 -8.43
CA PHE A 279 5.61 -9.35 -8.05
C PHE A 279 5.17 -9.36 -6.58
N ILE A 280 4.10 -10.11 -6.32
CA ILE A 280 3.52 -10.26 -4.98
C ILE A 280 3.56 -11.74 -4.61
N ASN A 281 4.40 -12.08 -3.63
CA ASN A 281 4.50 -13.45 -3.12
C ASN A 281 3.47 -13.63 -2.01
N ALA A 282 2.37 -14.34 -2.28
CA ALA A 282 1.28 -14.45 -1.32
C ALA A 282 1.60 -15.38 -0.13
N HIS A 283 2.71 -16.13 -0.16
CA HIS A 283 3.10 -17.05 0.92
C HIS A 283 4.59 -17.42 0.86
N ASP A 284 5.35 -16.93 1.84
CA ASP A 284 6.78 -17.17 1.94
C ASP A 284 7.23 -17.39 3.39
N HIS A 285 8.43 -17.95 3.54
CA HIS A 285 9.11 -18.11 4.84
C HIS A 285 10.56 -17.58 4.76
N SER A 286 10.79 -16.61 3.87
CA SER A 286 12.09 -16.03 3.54
C SER A 286 12.72 -15.33 4.76
N PHE A 287 11.97 -14.51 5.47
CA PHE A 287 12.46 -13.86 6.69
C PHE A 287 12.45 -14.81 7.89
N GLN A 288 11.51 -15.74 7.99
CA GLN A 288 11.48 -16.74 9.07
C GLN A 288 12.69 -17.69 9.03
N ASN A 289 13.10 -18.15 7.84
CA ASN A 289 14.09 -19.24 7.69
C ASN A 289 15.44 -18.83 7.05
N ILE A 290 15.49 -17.80 6.21
CA ILE A 290 16.69 -17.45 5.42
C ILE A 290 17.37 -16.19 5.97
N TRP A 291 16.60 -15.12 6.18
CA TRP A 291 17.11 -13.78 6.51
C TRP A 291 16.74 -13.28 7.90
N ARG A 292 16.36 -14.17 8.83
CA ARG A 292 15.90 -13.81 10.18
C ARG A 292 16.81 -12.85 10.94
N GLU A 293 18.12 -13.07 10.84
CA GLU A 293 19.15 -12.25 11.52
C GLU A 293 19.54 -10.98 10.73
N ASN A 294 18.96 -10.74 9.54
CA ASN A 294 19.41 -9.69 8.61
C ASN A 294 18.31 -9.31 7.59
N PHE A 295 17.26 -8.63 8.05
CA PHE A 295 16.13 -8.21 7.20
C PHE A 295 16.55 -7.29 6.05
N GLU A 296 17.57 -6.44 6.20
CA GLU A 296 18.06 -5.59 5.10
C GLU A 296 18.56 -6.43 3.92
N THR A 297 19.28 -7.52 4.18
CA THR A 297 19.73 -8.43 3.11
C THR A 297 18.57 -9.18 2.48
N GLY A 298 17.56 -9.57 3.28
CA GLY A 298 16.34 -10.21 2.79
C GLY A 298 15.54 -9.30 1.87
N GLN A 299 15.18 -8.08 2.33
CA GLN A 299 14.44 -7.15 1.48
C GLN A 299 15.26 -6.72 0.26
N GLN A 300 16.58 -6.54 0.37
CA GLN A 300 17.42 -6.23 -0.79
C GLN A 300 17.45 -7.38 -1.82
N PHE A 301 17.40 -8.64 -1.39
CA PHE A 301 17.26 -9.78 -2.29
C PHE A 301 15.90 -9.79 -2.96
N LEU A 302 14.80 -9.69 -2.19
CA LEU A 302 13.44 -9.72 -2.72
C LEU A 302 13.18 -8.56 -3.70
N LEU A 303 13.67 -7.36 -3.38
CA LEU A 303 13.62 -6.18 -4.24
C LEU A 303 14.48 -6.34 -5.51
N SER A 304 15.67 -6.95 -5.46
CA SER A 304 16.45 -7.23 -6.69
C SER A 304 15.81 -8.30 -7.57
N HIS A 305 14.86 -9.04 -7.02
CA HIS A 305 14.05 -10.07 -7.67
C HIS A 305 12.65 -9.56 -8.05
N GLY A 306 12.40 -8.26 -7.92
CA GLY A 306 11.16 -7.62 -8.37
C GLY A 306 9.94 -7.88 -7.47
N ILE A 307 10.12 -8.51 -6.31
CA ILE A 307 9.07 -8.62 -5.30
C ILE A 307 8.94 -7.26 -4.60
N THR A 308 7.78 -6.60 -4.78
CA THR A 308 7.43 -5.38 -4.03
C THR A 308 6.67 -5.69 -2.75
N SER A 309 5.99 -6.85 -2.69
CA SER A 309 5.23 -7.32 -1.54
C SER A 309 5.38 -8.81 -1.30
N THR A 310 5.61 -9.21 -0.04
CA THR A 310 5.59 -10.63 0.38
C THR A 310 4.64 -10.83 1.56
N ALA A 311 4.17 -12.05 1.77
CA ALA A 311 3.51 -12.45 3.00
C ALA A 311 4.34 -13.52 3.72
N GLU A 312 4.82 -13.21 4.93
CA GLU A 312 5.45 -14.22 5.78
C GLU A 312 4.34 -15.01 6.49
N THR A 313 4.24 -16.30 6.17
CA THR A 313 3.06 -17.12 6.53
C THR A 313 3.31 -18.11 7.68
N PHE A 314 4.33 -17.87 8.51
CA PHE A 314 4.59 -18.67 9.71
C PHE A 314 5.30 -17.84 10.79
N VAL A 315 4.66 -16.74 11.20
CA VAL A 315 5.26 -15.72 12.06
C VAL A 315 5.06 -16.04 13.54
N ASP A 316 6.17 -16.25 14.27
CA ASP A 316 6.19 -16.38 15.73
C ASP A 316 6.31 -15.02 16.45
N ARG A 317 6.08 -15.02 17.77
CA ARG A 317 6.11 -13.80 18.62
C ARG A 317 7.44 -13.03 18.55
N THR A 318 8.56 -13.72 18.34
CA THR A 318 9.86 -13.04 18.23
C THR A 318 9.97 -12.38 16.86
N LEU A 319 9.71 -13.10 15.76
CA LEU A 319 9.75 -12.54 14.40
C LEU A 319 8.77 -11.36 14.23
N LEU A 320 7.59 -11.43 14.86
CA LEU A 320 6.64 -10.32 14.89
C LEU A 320 7.25 -9.06 15.54
N ASN A 321 7.87 -9.19 16.71
CA ASN A 321 8.51 -8.06 17.38
C ASN A 321 9.71 -7.53 16.57
N ASP A 322 10.53 -8.43 16.00
CA ASP A 322 11.64 -8.07 15.12
C ASP A 322 11.16 -7.21 13.94
N PHE A 323 10.01 -7.56 13.32
CA PHE A 323 9.38 -6.76 12.26
C PHE A 323 8.79 -5.43 12.74
N LEU A 324 8.15 -5.40 13.91
CA LEU A 324 7.61 -4.16 14.48
C LEU A 324 8.73 -3.17 14.79
N GLU A 325 9.83 -3.62 15.39
CA GLU A 325 11.01 -2.79 15.65
C GLU A 325 11.68 -2.32 14.34
N PHE A 326 11.83 -3.20 13.33
CA PHE A 326 12.40 -2.85 12.03
C PHE A 326 11.55 -1.83 11.25
N ASN A 327 10.21 -1.95 11.33
CA ASN A 327 9.29 -1.00 10.74
C ASN A 327 9.30 0.35 11.49
N GLN A 328 9.25 0.33 12.83
CA GLN A 328 9.31 1.53 13.68
C GLN A 328 10.62 2.30 13.52
N ALA A 329 11.74 1.60 13.26
CA ALA A 329 13.03 2.20 12.95
C ALA A 329 13.10 2.86 11.55
N GLY A 330 12.04 2.75 10.73
CA GLY A 330 11.99 3.30 9.37
C GLY A 330 12.88 2.57 8.36
N LEU A 331 13.28 1.33 8.66
CA LEU A 331 14.23 0.56 7.85
C LEU A 331 13.56 -0.32 6.78
N GLN A 332 12.25 -0.53 6.87
CA GLN A 332 11.49 -1.33 5.90
C GLN A 332 11.29 -0.58 4.58
N ARG A 333 11.55 -1.28 3.47
CA ARG A 333 11.56 -0.75 2.09
C ARG A 333 10.58 -1.45 1.14
N MET A 334 10.07 -2.60 1.52
CA MET A 334 9.08 -3.39 0.77
C MET A 334 7.83 -3.68 1.61
N ARG A 335 6.74 -4.11 0.97
CA ARG A 335 5.52 -4.51 1.67
C ARG A 335 5.64 -5.92 2.25
N ILE A 336 5.18 -6.10 3.48
CA ILE A 336 5.24 -7.36 4.23
C ILE A 336 3.91 -7.54 4.98
N SER A 337 3.22 -8.64 4.70
CA SER A 337 2.00 -9.06 5.38
C SER A 337 2.27 -10.26 6.28
N LEU A 338 2.08 -10.12 7.59
CA LEU A 338 2.38 -11.15 8.58
C LEU A 338 1.15 -12.01 8.88
N TYR A 339 1.24 -13.33 8.65
CA TYR A 339 0.24 -14.28 9.18
C TYR A 339 0.81 -14.96 10.42
N LEU A 340 0.20 -14.67 11.57
CA LEU A 340 0.67 -15.14 12.86
C LEU A 340 0.34 -16.63 13.05
N MET A 341 1.24 -17.40 13.68
CA MET A 341 1.02 -18.82 13.95
C MET A 341 -0.19 -19.03 14.89
N ARG A 342 -1.34 -19.48 14.35
CA ARG A 342 -2.44 -20.02 15.17
C ARG A 342 -2.11 -21.44 15.63
N THR A 343 -1.59 -22.27 14.73
CA THR A 343 -0.99 -23.57 15.09
C THR A 343 0.51 -23.57 14.78
N ASP A 344 1.26 -24.48 15.40
CA ASP A 344 2.54 -24.89 14.84
C ASP A 344 2.35 -25.77 13.58
N ASN A 345 3.47 -26.13 12.93
CA ASN A 345 3.46 -26.94 11.72
C ASN A 345 3.23 -28.45 11.97
N CYS A 346 3.09 -28.86 13.24
CA CYS A 346 2.60 -30.17 13.67
C CYS A 346 1.13 -30.11 14.13
N GLY A 347 0.44 -28.98 13.89
CA GLY A 347 -0.98 -28.79 14.21
C GLY A 347 -1.30 -28.50 15.67
N VAL A 348 -0.30 -28.25 16.52
CA VAL A 348 -0.54 -27.87 17.93
C VAL A 348 -1.08 -26.44 17.98
N ASP A 349 -2.24 -26.24 18.58
CA ASP A 349 -2.85 -24.91 18.76
C ASP A 349 -2.05 -24.03 19.75
N LEU A 350 -1.91 -22.75 19.42
CA LEU A 350 -1.06 -21.78 20.12
C LEU A 350 -1.80 -20.50 20.56
N THR A 351 -3.13 -20.43 20.36
CA THR A 351 -4.07 -19.33 20.67
C THR A 351 -3.57 -18.18 21.56
N GLU A 352 -3.15 -18.48 22.79
CA GLU A 352 -2.89 -17.50 23.86
C GLU A 352 -1.73 -16.51 23.61
N TRP A 353 -0.93 -16.64 22.53
CA TRP A 353 0.24 -15.77 22.33
C TRP A 353 0.01 -14.48 21.55
N TYR A 354 -0.98 -14.39 20.65
CA TYR A 354 -1.13 -13.22 19.76
C TYR A 354 -2.34 -12.34 20.11
N TRP A 355 -3.46 -12.93 20.53
CA TRP A 355 -4.64 -12.18 21.00
C TRP A 355 -4.66 -12.13 22.54
N PRO A 356 -4.95 -10.96 23.17
CA PRO A 356 -5.34 -9.68 22.59
C PRO A 356 -4.19 -8.71 22.28
N ASP A 357 -2.94 -9.12 22.47
CA ASP A 357 -1.77 -8.24 22.42
C ASP A 357 -1.50 -7.61 21.03
N TYR A 358 -1.83 -8.32 19.94
CA TYR A 358 -1.51 -7.95 18.54
C TYR A 358 -2.72 -8.14 17.60
N PRO A 359 -3.73 -7.24 17.62
CA PRO A 359 -4.92 -7.34 16.77
C PRO A 359 -4.62 -7.31 15.26
N SER A 360 -5.58 -7.71 14.43
CA SER A 360 -5.53 -7.56 12.96
C SER A 360 -5.21 -6.10 12.58
N MET A 361 -4.14 -5.89 11.81
CA MET A 361 -3.59 -4.57 11.48
C MET A 361 -3.56 -4.36 9.96
N MET A 362 -4.64 -3.76 9.43
CA MET A 362 -4.74 -3.34 8.03
C MET A 362 -4.78 -1.81 7.94
N LYS A 363 -3.95 -1.24 7.05
CA LYS A 363 -3.90 0.20 6.76
C LYS A 363 -3.39 0.42 5.34
N ASP A 364 -4.14 1.18 4.54
CA ASP A 364 -3.75 1.57 3.18
C ASP A 364 -2.39 2.27 3.15
N GLY A 365 -1.62 2.02 2.11
CA GLY A 365 -0.26 2.52 1.91
C GLY A 365 0.82 1.85 2.77
N ALA A 366 0.46 1.23 3.91
CA ALA A 366 1.42 0.77 4.91
C ALA A 366 2.35 -0.34 4.39
N LEU A 367 3.63 -0.28 4.76
CA LEU A 367 4.59 -1.33 4.40
C LEU A 367 4.38 -2.60 5.22
N LEU A 368 4.13 -2.51 6.53
CA LEU A 368 3.82 -3.66 7.39
C LEU A 368 2.31 -3.75 7.65
N GLN A 369 1.75 -4.97 7.57
CA GLN A 369 0.37 -5.30 7.92
C GLN A 369 0.31 -6.67 8.63
N ILE A 370 -0.75 -6.89 9.42
CA ILE A 370 -1.09 -8.20 10.02
C ILE A 370 -2.51 -8.56 9.55
N PRO A 371 -2.70 -9.14 8.35
CA PRO A 371 -4.03 -9.46 7.83
C PRO A 371 -4.69 -10.66 8.51
N GLY A 372 -3.92 -11.57 9.11
CA GLY A 372 -4.43 -12.90 9.41
C GLY A 372 -3.57 -13.82 10.26
N VAL A 373 -3.95 -15.09 10.32
CA VAL A 373 -3.27 -16.18 11.03
C VAL A 373 -3.06 -17.41 10.15
N LYS A 374 -2.01 -18.20 10.41
CA LYS A 374 -1.70 -19.48 9.74
C LYS A 374 -2.19 -20.66 10.58
N ILE A 375 -2.90 -21.60 9.95
CA ILE A 375 -3.36 -22.87 10.51
C ILE A 375 -2.80 -24.02 9.65
N PHE A 376 -2.42 -25.12 10.29
CA PHE A 376 -2.05 -26.39 9.63
C PHE A 376 -3.14 -27.44 9.83
N SER A 377 -3.75 -27.89 8.72
CA SER A 377 -4.75 -28.96 8.72
C SER A 377 -4.13 -30.36 8.62
N ASP A 378 -2.98 -30.50 7.94
CA ASP A 378 -2.25 -31.76 7.79
C ASP A 378 -0.72 -31.59 7.77
N GLY A 379 -0.03 -32.73 7.73
CA GLY A 379 1.43 -32.80 7.68
C GLY A 379 2.06 -32.35 6.35
N GLY A 380 3.39 -32.44 6.28
CA GLY A 380 4.22 -32.03 5.15
C GLY A 380 5.64 -31.68 5.60
N SER A 381 5.76 -30.69 6.50
CA SER A 381 7.02 -30.32 7.16
C SER A 381 7.17 -30.98 8.54
N CYS A 382 6.05 -31.23 9.22
CA CYS A 382 5.90 -32.22 10.28
C CYS A 382 5.00 -33.35 9.74
N GLY A 383 5.14 -34.60 10.24
CA GLY A 383 4.30 -35.71 9.78
C GLY A 383 4.34 -35.97 8.27
N SER A 384 3.26 -36.51 7.72
CA SER A 384 3.01 -36.71 6.28
C SER A 384 1.63 -36.17 5.87
N PRO A 385 1.45 -35.62 4.64
CA PRO A 385 0.16 -35.12 4.17
C PRO A 385 -1.00 -36.12 4.31
N ALA A 386 -2.20 -35.65 4.67
CA ALA A 386 -3.35 -36.51 4.93
C ALA A 386 -4.06 -36.92 3.63
N ARG A 387 -3.93 -38.19 3.23
CA ARG A 387 -4.37 -38.69 1.91
C ARG A 387 -5.46 -39.76 2.03
N SER A 388 -6.38 -39.82 1.08
CA SER A 388 -7.46 -40.83 1.02
C SER A 388 -6.98 -42.23 0.63
N PHE A 389 -5.73 -42.35 0.18
CA PHE A 389 -5.04 -43.60 -0.16
C PHE A 389 -3.82 -43.85 0.75
N PRO A 390 -3.45 -45.11 0.99
CA PRO A 390 -2.44 -45.45 1.97
C PRO A 390 -1.00 -45.18 1.51
N TYR A 391 -0.14 -44.86 2.47
CA TYR A 391 1.32 -44.86 2.35
C TYR A 391 1.89 -46.29 2.37
N PRO A 392 3.18 -46.49 2.03
CA PRO A 392 3.83 -47.82 2.03
C PRO A 392 3.89 -48.53 3.40
N ASP A 393 3.55 -47.85 4.49
CA ASP A 393 3.45 -48.37 5.86
C ASP A 393 2.00 -48.63 6.33
N GLU A 394 1.04 -48.58 5.41
CA GLU A 394 -0.41 -48.68 5.64
C GLU A 394 -1.04 -47.49 6.40
N SER A 395 -0.29 -46.41 6.67
CA SER A 395 -0.84 -45.14 7.20
C SER A 395 -1.55 -44.31 6.12
N TYR A 396 -2.31 -43.30 6.52
CA TYR A 396 -3.06 -42.39 5.62
C TYR A 396 -2.62 -40.92 5.82
N GLY A 397 -1.39 -40.71 6.32
CA GLY A 397 -0.87 -39.41 6.74
C GLY A 397 -1.52 -38.84 8.00
N ASP A 398 -0.99 -37.71 8.43
CA ASP A 398 -1.32 -37.01 9.66
C ASP A 398 -2.30 -35.87 9.37
N LEU A 399 -3.57 -36.07 9.73
CA LEU A 399 -4.58 -35.01 9.76
C LEU A 399 -4.59 -34.43 11.18
N TYR A 400 -4.41 -33.12 11.31
CA TYR A 400 -4.25 -32.43 12.59
C TYR A 400 -5.55 -31.86 13.15
N GLN A 401 -6.43 -31.36 12.28
CA GLN A 401 -7.75 -30.84 12.67
C GLN A 401 -8.84 -31.69 12.01
N ASP A 402 -9.95 -31.92 12.72
CA ASP A 402 -11.21 -32.34 12.10
C ASP A 402 -12.09 -31.11 11.79
N VAL A 403 -13.22 -31.32 11.11
CA VAL A 403 -14.10 -30.24 10.65
C VAL A 403 -14.59 -29.37 11.82
N ASP A 404 -15.05 -29.99 12.90
CA ASP A 404 -15.56 -29.29 14.08
C ASP A 404 -14.43 -28.43 14.70
N SER A 405 -13.24 -29.02 14.92
CA SER A 405 -12.09 -28.31 15.49
C SER A 405 -11.63 -27.16 14.60
N LEU A 406 -11.48 -27.39 13.29
CA LEU A 406 -11.06 -26.37 12.34
C LEU A 406 -12.08 -25.23 12.21
N THR A 407 -13.38 -25.55 12.24
CA THR A 407 -14.47 -24.56 12.25
C THR A 407 -14.34 -23.64 13.46
N GLU A 408 -14.07 -24.17 14.65
CA GLU A 408 -13.83 -23.35 15.85
C GLU A 408 -12.59 -22.44 15.70
N LEU A 409 -11.47 -22.95 15.19
CA LEU A 409 -10.24 -22.15 14.96
C LEU A 409 -10.47 -21.01 13.95
N ILE A 410 -11.19 -21.28 12.85
CA ILE A 410 -11.45 -20.28 11.80
C ILE A 410 -12.47 -19.25 12.31
N GLN A 411 -13.54 -19.66 12.98
CA GLN A 411 -14.53 -18.72 13.52
C GLN A 411 -13.90 -17.79 14.56
N GLU A 412 -13.06 -18.30 15.47
CA GLU A 412 -12.38 -17.46 16.47
C GLU A 412 -11.41 -16.46 15.81
N ALA A 413 -10.77 -16.82 14.69
CA ALA A 413 -9.96 -15.89 13.91
C ALA A 413 -10.83 -14.83 13.21
N GLN A 414 -11.93 -15.23 12.58
CA GLN A 414 -12.88 -14.33 11.90
C GLN A 414 -13.52 -13.33 12.87
N ASP A 415 -13.94 -13.77 14.07
CA ASP A 415 -14.55 -12.92 15.11
C ASP A 415 -13.62 -11.80 15.58
N HIS A 416 -12.31 -11.98 15.46
CA HIS A 416 -11.28 -10.98 15.76
C HIS A 416 -10.74 -10.25 14.50
N GLY A 417 -11.36 -10.47 13.33
CA GLY A 417 -11.06 -9.76 12.07
C GLY A 417 -9.84 -10.28 11.30
N TYR A 418 -9.36 -11.48 11.61
CA TYR A 418 -8.25 -12.12 10.90
C TYR A 418 -8.74 -12.93 9.69
N GLN A 419 -8.07 -12.73 8.55
CA GLN A 419 -8.03 -13.73 7.48
C GLN A 419 -7.38 -15.02 8.03
N VAL A 420 -7.74 -16.18 7.47
CA VAL A 420 -7.01 -17.44 7.77
C VAL A 420 -6.27 -17.92 6.53
N ALA A 421 -5.04 -18.36 6.75
CA ALA A 421 -4.16 -19.04 5.81
C ALA A 421 -4.12 -20.52 6.20
N ILE A 422 -4.82 -21.40 5.48
CA ILE A 422 -4.94 -22.82 5.85
C ILE A 422 -4.03 -23.67 4.97
N HIS A 423 -2.98 -24.24 5.55
CA HIS A 423 -2.18 -25.29 4.90
C HIS A 423 -3.02 -26.54 4.70
N GLY A 424 -3.10 -27.04 3.46
CA GLY A 424 -3.59 -28.37 3.12
C GLY A 424 -2.83 -28.95 1.93
N LEU A 425 -2.03 -29.99 2.15
CA LEU A 425 -1.29 -30.67 1.09
C LEU A 425 -2.04 -31.91 0.56
N GLY A 426 -2.52 -32.75 1.47
CA GLY A 426 -3.22 -34.00 1.16
C GLY A 426 -4.71 -33.80 0.91
N ASP A 427 -5.30 -34.67 0.09
CA ASP A 427 -6.69 -34.51 -0.33
C ASP A 427 -7.69 -34.58 0.84
N ARG A 428 -7.47 -35.44 1.84
CA ARG A 428 -8.32 -35.47 3.05
C ARG A 428 -8.21 -34.20 3.88
N ALA A 429 -7.09 -33.49 3.82
CA ALA A 429 -6.91 -32.20 4.49
C ALA A 429 -7.73 -31.13 3.79
N ILE A 430 -7.61 -31.06 2.46
CA ILE A 430 -8.34 -30.10 1.61
C ILE A 430 -9.85 -30.31 1.71
N ASP A 431 -10.33 -31.56 1.81
CA ASP A 431 -11.75 -31.89 2.08
C ASP A 431 -12.24 -31.26 3.39
N VAL A 432 -11.48 -31.43 4.47
CA VAL A 432 -11.79 -30.88 5.81
C VAL A 432 -11.72 -29.34 5.81
N ASN A 433 -10.80 -28.76 5.04
CA ASN A 433 -10.68 -27.31 4.91
C ASN A 433 -11.88 -26.71 4.16
N LEU A 434 -12.37 -27.39 3.12
CA LEU A 434 -13.58 -27.00 2.39
C LEU A 434 -14.82 -27.16 3.28
N ASP A 435 -14.97 -28.29 4.00
CA ASP A 435 -16.05 -28.52 4.96
C ASP A 435 -16.09 -27.43 6.05
N ALA A 436 -14.94 -27.04 6.60
CA ALA A 436 -14.85 -26.04 7.67
C ALA A 436 -15.09 -24.61 7.16
N LEU A 437 -14.64 -24.26 5.94
CA LEU A 437 -14.99 -22.98 5.33
C LEU A 437 -16.49 -22.91 4.99
N GLU A 438 -17.08 -23.98 4.46
CA GLU A 438 -18.53 -24.08 4.21
C GLU A 438 -19.34 -23.87 5.51
N ALA A 439 -18.89 -24.48 6.61
CA ALA A 439 -19.51 -24.36 7.94
C ALA A 439 -19.37 -22.97 8.58
N VAL A 440 -18.22 -22.29 8.44
CA VAL A 440 -18.01 -20.93 8.99
C VAL A 440 -18.73 -19.86 8.16
N LEU A 441 -18.85 -20.04 6.85
CA LEU A 441 -19.49 -19.06 5.98
C LEU A 441 -21.03 -19.13 6.04
N ASP A 442 -21.64 -20.30 6.31
CA ASP A 442 -23.11 -20.52 6.35
C ASP A 442 -23.84 -19.99 5.11
N GLY A 443 -23.22 -20.15 3.93
CA GLY A 443 -23.69 -19.62 2.65
C GLY A 443 -23.55 -18.10 2.47
N GLY A 444 -22.80 -17.43 3.36
CA GLY A 444 -22.37 -16.04 3.24
C GLY A 444 -21.08 -15.88 2.41
N PRO A 445 -20.74 -14.64 2.00
CA PRO A 445 -19.54 -14.35 1.20
C PRO A 445 -18.25 -14.39 2.03
N ASN A 446 -17.15 -14.81 1.42
CA ASN A 446 -15.81 -14.90 2.02
C ASN A 446 -15.13 -13.52 2.19
N THR A 447 -15.74 -12.61 2.95
CA THR A 447 -15.33 -11.18 3.05
C THR A 447 -13.96 -10.93 3.70
N LEU A 448 -13.38 -11.92 4.37
CA LEU A 448 -12.01 -11.86 4.89
C LEU A 448 -10.99 -12.54 3.95
N HIS A 449 -11.43 -13.01 2.77
CA HIS A 449 -10.61 -13.70 1.78
C HIS A 449 -9.88 -14.92 2.39
N HIS A 450 -10.56 -15.69 3.26
CA HIS A 450 -10.02 -16.91 3.85
C HIS A 450 -9.52 -17.85 2.75
N ARG A 451 -8.29 -18.34 2.90
CA ARG A 451 -7.51 -18.87 1.77
C ARG A 451 -6.89 -20.23 2.06
N LEU A 452 -6.83 -21.05 1.03
CA LEU A 452 -6.26 -22.39 1.07
C LEU A 452 -4.88 -22.37 0.42
N GLU A 453 -3.87 -22.89 1.11
CA GLU A 453 -2.47 -22.87 0.70
C GLU A 453 -2.04 -24.21 0.09
N HIS A 454 -1.10 -24.17 -0.88
CA HIS A 454 -0.46 -25.30 -1.54
C HIS A 454 -1.39 -26.13 -2.44
N ASN A 455 -2.51 -26.63 -1.92
CA ASN A 455 -3.57 -27.34 -2.64
C ASN A 455 -3.08 -28.54 -3.49
N THR A 456 -2.09 -29.30 -3.02
CA THR A 456 -1.28 -30.17 -3.90
C THR A 456 -1.93 -31.47 -4.37
N LEU A 457 -2.88 -32.04 -3.63
CA LEU A 457 -3.56 -33.28 -4.03
C LEU A 457 -5.07 -33.06 -4.09
N LEU A 458 -5.59 -32.95 -5.31
CA LEU A 458 -6.98 -32.60 -5.58
C LEU A 458 -7.71 -33.75 -6.28
N ARG A 459 -8.83 -34.18 -5.70
CA ARG A 459 -9.73 -35.14 -6.35
C ARG A 459 -10.70 -34.44 -7.29
N ASP A 460 -11.17 -35.15 -8.31
CA ASP A 460 -12.11 -34.62 -9.30
C ASP A 460 -13.47 -34.20 -8.70
N ASP A 461 -13.85 -34.70 -7.52
CA ASP A 461 -15.08 -34.30 -6.79
C ASP A 461 -14.94 -32.98 -6.00
N MET A 462 -13.71 -32.48 -5.79
CA MET A 462 -13.47 -31.28 -4.99
C MET A 462 -13.60 -29.98 -5.76
N PHE A 463 -13.33 -29.98 -7.07
CA PHE A 463 -13.08 -28.71 -7.79
C PHE A 463 -14.22 -27.71 -7.67
N ALA A 464 -15.48 -28.13 -7.82
CA ALA A 464 -16.63 -27.22 -7.70
C ALA A 464 -16.78 -26.61 -6.29
N ARG A 465 -16.34 -27.30 -5.25
CA ARG A 465 -16.47 -26.84 -3.85
C ARG A 465 -15.67 -25.57 -3.57
N PHE A 466 -14.54 -25.37 -4.27
CA PHE A 466 -13.74 -24.16 -4.14
C PHE A 466 -14.55 -22.91 -4.54
N GLY A 467 -15.34 -23.00 -5.63
CA GLY A 467 -16.26 -21.94 -6.04
C GLY A 467 -17.54 -21.84 -5.20
N GLU A 468 -17.98 -22.93 -4.57
CA GLU A 468 -19.14 -22.92 -3.66
C GLU A 468 -18.85 -22.14 -2.35
N VAL A 469 -17.59 -22.05 -1.92
CA VAL A 469 -17.16 -21.29 -0.71
C VAL A 469 -16.28 -20.06 -1.01
N ASP A 470 -16.05 -19.72 -2.28
CA ASP A 470 -15.09 -18.67 -2.71
C ASP A 470 -13.71 -18.83 -2.05
N ALA A 471 -13.16 -20.05 -2.10
CA ALA A 471 -11.87 -20.39 -1.50
C ALA A 471 -10.73 -19.76 -2.30
N VAL A 472 -10.17 -18.66 -1.79
CA VAL A 472 -9.00 -18.01 -2.39
C VAL A 472 -7.83 -18.99 -2.40
N THR A 473 -7.36 -19.36 -3.59
CA THR A 473 -6.50 -20.53 -3.78
C THR A 473 -5.07 -20.09 -4.04
N VAL A 474 -4.17 -20.33 -3.08
CA VAL A 474 -2.74 -19.99 -3.19
C VAL A 474 -1.97 -21.23 -3.66
N ILE A 475 -1.27 -21.13 -4.80
CA ILE A 475 -0.65 -22.26 -5.51
C ILE A 475 0.84 -22.03 -5.83
N PHE A 476 1.59 -23.14 -5.88
CA PHE A 476 3.01 -23.13 -6.23
C PHE A 476 3.23 -22.81 -7.72
N GLY A 477 4.18 -21.91 -8.00
CA GLY A 477 4.67 -21.67 -9.37
C GLY A 477 5.84 -22.57 -9.77
N TYR A 478 6.82 -22.73 -8.89
CA TYR A 478 7.99 -23.58 -9.14
C TYR A 478 7.57 -25.05 -9.18
N TYR A 479 7.66 -25.68 -10.36
CA TYR A 479 7.26 -27.07 -10.54
C TYR A 479 8.43 -28.04 -10.38
N LEU A 480 8.24 -29.05 -9.53
CA LEU A 480 9.24 -30.02 -9.07
C LEU A 480 9.43 -31.18 -10.07
N ALA A 481 9.67 -30.88 -11.35
CA ALA A 481 9.76 -31.91 -12.40
C ALA A 481 10.80 -33.00 -12.08
N CYS A 482 11.92 -32.66 -11.44
CA CYS A 482 12.94 -33.64 -11.06
C CYS A 482 12.49 -34.61 -9.97
N TYR A 483 11.65 -34.17 -9.03
CA TYR A 483 11.08 -35.07 -8.02
C TYR A 483 10.00 -35.97 -8.65
N PHE A 484 9.12 -35.41 -9.47
CA PHE A 484 8.07 -36.18 -10.15
C PHE A 484 8.61 -37.14 -11.23
N SER A 485 9.77 -36.86 -11.84
CA SER A 485 10.48 -37.78 -12.75
C SER A 485 11.30 -38.86 -12.02
N GLY A 486 11.51 -38.72 -10.70
CA GLY A 486 12.36 -39.60 -9.89
C GLY A 486 13.87 -39.33 -10.01
N GLU A 487 14.27 -38.21 -10.63
CA GLU A 487 15.66 -37.73 -10.63
C GLU A 487 16.08 -37.05 -9.31
N SER A 488 15.12 -36.64 -8.49
CA SER A 488 15.30 -36.03 -7.16
C SER A 488 14.51 -36.80 -6.09
N SER A 489 15.02 -36.78 -4.86
CA SER A 489 14.37 -37.33 -3.66
C SER A 489 14.15 -36.26 -2.59
N GLN A 490 13.69 -35.07 -3.00
CA GLN A 490 13.47 -33.92 -2.12
C GLN A 490 12.45 -34.22 -1.01
N PHE A 491 11.36 -34.91 -1.36
CA PHE A 491 10.36 -35.40 -0.42
C PHE A 491 10.53 -36.91 -0.19
N GLN A 492 10.22 -37.38 1.02
CA GLN A 492 10.39 -38.78 1.44
C GLN A 492 9.17 -39.66 1.16
N TYR A 493 8.11 -39.07 0.59
CA TYR A 493 6.91 -39.75 0.13
C TYR A 493 6.82 -39.69 -1.40
N SER A 494 5.82 -40.38 -1.95
CA SER A 494 5.40 -40.28 -3.34
C SER A 494 3.91 -40.61 -3.47
N THR A 495 3.34 -40.32 -4.62
CA THR A 495 1.94 -40.66 -4.97
C THR A 495 1.95 -41.82 -5.97
N PRO A 496 1.20 -42.91 -5.74
CA PRO A 496 1.13 -44.03 -6.68
C PRO A 496 0.57 -43.61 -8.05
N GLU A 497 0.99 -44.31 -9.11
CA GLU A 497 0.61 -44.03 -10.51
C GLU A 497 -0.91 -43.88 -10.72
N GLU A 498 -1.72 -44.68 -10.01
CA GLU A 498 -3.18 -44.63 -10.09
C GLU A 498 -3.82 -43.34 -9.50
N TYR A 499 -3.10 -42.63 -8.62
CA TYR A 499 -3.51 -41.36 -8.01
C TYR A 499 -2.75 -40.13 -8.56
N ALA A 500 -1.75 -40.33 -9.42
CA ALA A 500 -0.87 -39.25 -9.90
C ALA A 500 -1.63 -38.13 -10.66
N HIS A 501 -2.82 -38.41 -11.19
CA HIS A 501 -3.73 -37.43 -11.79
C HIS A 501 -4.32 -36.39 -10.81
N MET A 502 -4.06 -36.53 -9.50
CA MET A 502 -4.43 -35.60 -8.43
C MET A 502 -3.30 -34.60 -8.10
N GLU A 503 -2.06 -34.92 -8.44
CA GLU A 503 -0.87 -34.12 -8.11
C GLU A 503 -0.86 -32.79 -8.88
N TRP A 504 -1.01 -31.70 -8.14
CA TRP A 504 -0.93 -30.32 -8.63
C TRP A 504 -1.89 -30.09 -9.81
N ALA A 505 -3.12 -30.61 -9.70
CA ALA A 505 -4.16 -30.58 -10.73
C ALA A 505 -4.77 -29.18 -10.99
N PHE A 506 -4.01 -28.12 -10.73
CA PHE A 506 -4.42 -26.70 -10.75
C PHE A 506 -5.15 -26.29 -12.04
N ARG A 507 -4.76 -26.80 -13.23
CA ARG A 507 -5.47 -26.52 -14.49
C ARG A 507 -6.96 -26.91 -14.41
N LYS A 508 -7.26 -28.11 -13.92
CA LYS A 508 -8.66 -28.58 -13.71
C LYS A 508 -9.39 -27.71 -12.69
N LEU A 509 -8.70 -27.28 -11.63
CA LEU A 509 -9.27 -26.43 -10.59
C LEU A 509 -9.61 -25.03 -11.12
N ILE A 510 -8.74 -24.43 -11.93
CA ILE A 510 -8.99 -23.13 -12.61
C ILE A 510 -10.13 -23.28 -13.64
N ASP A 511 -10.08 -24.32 -14.49
CA ASP A 511 -11.11 -24.56 -15.53
C ASP A 511 -12.51 -24.82 -14.94
N ALA A 512 -12.59 -25.32 -13.72
CA ALA A 512 -13.85 -25.53 -13.00
C ALA A 512 -14.37 -24.26 -12.28
N ASN A 513 -13.50 -23.30 -11.98
CA ASN A 513 -13.80 -22.13 -11.13
C ASN A 513 -13.31 -20.81 -11.76
N PRO A 514 -13.92 -20.34 -12.85
CA PRO A 514 -13.52 -19.11 -13.52
C PRO A 514 -13.76 -17.82 -12.69
N ASP A 515 -14.54 -17.92 -11.61
CA ASP A 515 -14.87 -16.82 -10.71
C ASP A 515 -14.07 -16.85 -9.38
N VAL A 516 -13.20 -17.86 -9.16
CA VAL A 516 -12.37 -17.98 -7.94
C VAL A 516 -11.04 -17.28 -8.13
N HIS A 517 -10.59 -16.58 -7.08
CA HIS A 517 -9.32 -15.87 -7.09
C HIS A 517 -8.14 -16.80 -6.79
N PHE A 518 -7.19 -16.88 -7.73
CA PHE A 518 -5.95 -17.64 -7.61
C PHE A 518 -4.75 -16.73 -7.34
N ALA A 519 -3.81 -17.19 -6.52
CA ALA A 519 -2.62 -16.46 -6.12
C ALA A 519 -1.37 -17.33 -6.20
N TRP A 520 -0.23 -16.73 -6.54
CA TRP A 520 1.05 -17.43 -6.57
C TRP A 520 1.79 -17.37 -5.23
N HIS A 521 2.51 -18.44 -4.93
CA HIS A 521 3.58 -18.38 -3.94
C HIS A 521 4.81 -19.24 -4.23
N SER A 522 5.94 -18.88 -3.60
CA SER A 522 7.20 -19.63 -3.70
C SER A 522 7.41 -20.67 -2.59
N ASP A 523 6.90 -20.42 -1.37
CA ASP A 523 7.23 -21.19 -0.17
C ASP A 523 8.75 -21.46 -0.07
N SER A 524 9.53 -20.39 0.06
CA SER A 524 10.98 -20.49 0.19
C SER A 524 11.38 -20.47 1.67
N PRO A 525 12.27 -21.36 2.13
CA PRO A 525 13.09 -22.31 1.35
C PRO A 525 12.48 -23.73 1.18
N GLY A 526 11.16 -23.91 1.36
CA GLY A 526 10.48 -25.22 1.39
C GLY A 526 10.45 -25.95 0.03
N ILE A 527 9.99 -25.27 -1.03
CA ILE A 527 9.96 -25.82 -2.40
C ILE A 527 11.23 -25.43 -3.17
N SER A 528 11.49 -24.14 -3.27
CA SER A 528 12.70 -23.57 -3.89
C SER A 528 13.56 -22.90 -2.80
N PRO A 529 14.89 -23.09 -2.79
CA PRO A 529 15.77 -22.53 -1.74
C PRO A 529 15.78 -20.99 -1.70
N LEU A 530 15.37 -20.34 -2.78
CA LEU A 530 15.19 -18.89 -2.90
C LEU A 530 13.94 -18.59 -3.75
N PRO A 531 13.25 -17.46 -3.51
CA PRO A 531 12.13 -17.03 -4.35
C PRO A 531 12.66 -16.49 -5.69
N GLU A 532 12.65 -17.34 -6.71
CA GLU A 532 13.11 -17.04 -8.08
C GLU A 532 11.92 -16.98 -9.06
N GLN A 533 11.46 -15.77 -9.38
CA GLN A 533 10.16 -15.48 -10.01
C GLN A 533 10.11 -16.03 -11.43
N MET A 534 11.18 -15.84 -12.21
CA MET A 534 11.25 -16.36 -13.59
C MET A 534 11.21 -17.89 -13.63
N LYS A 535 11.72 -18.59 -12.61
CA LYS A 535 11.57 -20.06 -12.48
C LYS A 535 10.16 -20.47 -12.08
N ASN A 536 9.44 -19.62 -11.33
CA ASN A 536 8.03 -19.86 -11.00
C ASN A 536 7.12 -19.64 -12.22
N ILE A 537 7.36 -18.57 -13.01
CA ILE A 537 6.68 -18.36 -14.30
C ILE A 537 6.96 -19.53 -15.26
N PHE A 538 8.22 -19.92 -15.40
CA PHE A 538 8.62 -21.07 -16.20
C PHE A 538 7.95 -22.38 -15.75
N GLY A 539 7.85 -22.62 -14.43
CA GLY A 539 7.16 -23.78 -13.86
C GLY A 539 5.66 -23.79 -14.18
N PHE A 540 4.98 -22.65 -14.10
CA PHE A 540 3.57 -22.52 -14.49
C PHE A 540 3.33 -22.83 -15.98
N VAL A 541 4.13 -22.25 -16.89
CA VAL A 541 3.88 -22.33 -18.34
C VAL A 541 4.50 -23.55 -19.03
N THR A 542 5.44 -24.26 -18.39
CA THR A 542 6.09 -25.45 -18.97
C THR A 542 5.96 -26.73 -18.17
N ARG A 543 5.72 -26.66 -16.84
CA ARG A 543 5.87 -27.78 -15.90
C ARG A 543 7.25 -28.47 -15.98
N ARG A 544 8.31 -27.74 -16.37
CA ARG A 544 9.70 -28.21 -16.40
C ARG A 544 10.51 -27.59 -15.27
N GLU A 545 11.63 -28.20 -14.93
CA GLU A 545 12.54 -27.72 -13.88
C GLU A 545 13.96 -27.55 -14.43
N GLN A 546 14.59 -26.39 -14.21
CA GLN A 546 15.99 -26.15 -14.63
C GLN A 546 16.96 -26.54 -13.51
N LYS A 547 17.85 -27.48 -13.79
CA LYS A 547 18.94 -27.92 -12.90
C LYS A 547 20.07 -26.88 -12.85
N ALA A 548 20.86 -26.94 -11.78
CA ALA A 548 22.03 -26.07 -11.58
C ALA A 548 23.16 -26.22 -12.63
N ASP A 549 23.09 -27.20 -13.54
CA ASP A 549 24.00 -27.34 -14.69
C ASP A 549 23.43 -26.79 -16.01
N GLY A 550 22.23 -26.20 -15.98
CA GLY A 550 21.52 -25.66 -17.14
C GLY A 550 20.74 -26.70 -17.95
N THR A 551 20.74 -27.98 -17.55
CA THR A 551 19.85 -29.00 -18.16
C THR A 551 18.49 -29.04 -17.46
N PHE A 552 17.48 -29.63 -18.10
CA PHE A 552 16.11 -29.68 -17.57
C PHE A 552 15.75 -31.07 -17.02
N CYS A 553 14.78 -31.10 -16.09
CA CYS A 553 13.87 -32.22 -15.91
C CYS A 553 12.58 -31.94 -16.67
N GLU A 554 12.10 -32.95 -17.38
CA GLU A 554 10.80 -32.92 -18.05
C GLU A 554 9.70 -33.45 -17.11
N PRO A 555 8.48 -32.92 -17.16
CA PRO A 555 7.35 -33.47 -16.42
C PRO A 555 7.00 -34.90 -16.87
N PRO A 556 6.41 -35.72 -15.99
CA PRO A 556 5.79 -36.99 -16.40
C PRO A 556 4.54 -36.76 -17.27
N ASP A 557 4.11 -37.79 -18.01
CA ASP A 557 2.99 -37.74 -18.96
C ASP A 557 1.66 -37.18 -18.41
N TRP A 558 1.44 -37.22 -17.09
CA TRP A 558 0.25 -36.65 -16.43
C TRP A 558 0.43 -35.18 -16.00
N GLY A 559 1.67 -34.68 -15.91
CA GLY A 559 1.98 -33.30 -15.51
C GLY A 559 1.79 -32.28 -16.63
N VAL A 560 1.87 -32.71 -17.90
CA VAL A 560 1.73 -31.84 -19.09
C VAL A 560 0.30 -31.36 -19.36
N ASP A 561 -0.72 -32.01 -18.78
CA ASP A 561 -2.10 -31.51 -18.80
C ASP A 561 -2.31 -30.36 -17.80
N GLY A 562 -1.30 -30.02 -16.99
CA GLY A 562 -1.36 -29.03 -15.91
C GLY A 562 -0.84 -27.62 -16.26
N LEU A 563 -0.55 -27.33 -17.53
CA LEU A 563 0.02 -26.04 -17.97
C LEU A 563 -0.94 -24.87 -17.78
N MET A 564 -0.41 -23.71 -17.38
CA MET A 564 -1.11 -22.42 -17.39
C MET A 564 -0.58 -21.55 -18.52
N ASN A 565 -1.37 -20.57 -18.97
CA ASN A 565 -0.87 -19.59 -19.91
C ASN A 565 -0.08 -18.48 -19.20
N ILE A 566 0.69 -17.70 -19.96
CA ILE A 566 1.59 -16.68 -19.40
C ILE A 566 0.83 -15.52 -18.74
N ASP A 567 -0.36 -15.16 -19.24
CA ASP A 567 -1.15 -14.07 -18.69
C ASP A 567 -1.78 -14.48 -17.34
N GLU A 568 -2.30 -15.72 -17.23
CA GLU A 568 -2.71 -16.34 -15.94
C GLU A 568 -1.55 -16.34 -14.93
N ALA A 569 -0.36 -16.79 -15.33
CA ALA A 569 0.81 -16.84 -14.45
C ALA A 569 1.21 -15.45 -13.92
N LEU A 570 1.15 -14.41 -14.75
CA LEU A 570 1.45 -13.04 -14.32
C LEU A 570 0.33 -12.46 -13.43
N GLU A 571 -0.93 -12.77 -13.71
CA GLU A 571 -2.08 -12.37 -12.89
C GLU A 571 -1.98 -12.94 -11.47
N PHE A 572 -1.73 -14.25 -11.35
CA PHE A 572 -1.56 -14.93 -10.05
C PHE A 572 -0.36 -14.36 -9.29
N MET A 573 0.71 -13.97 -9.99
CA MET A 573 1.92 -13.37 -9.41
C MET A 573 1.82 -11.87 -9.10
N THR A 574 0.67 -11.23 -9.40
CA THR A 574 0.45 -9.79 -9.19
C THR A 574 -0.90 -9.52 -8.53
N ILE A 575 -1.97 -9.25 -9.30
CA ILE A 575 -3.28 -8.84 -8.79
C ILE A 575 -4.00 -9.97 -8.02
N GLY A 576 -3.85 -11.23 -8.44
CA GLY A 576 -4.40 -12.39 -7.72
C GLY A 576 -3.75 -12.56 -6.35
N SER A 577 -2.42 -12.47 -6.28
CA SER A 577 -1.69 -12.40 -5.02
C SER A 577 -2.02 -11.16 -4.18
N ALA A 578 -2.29 -10.00 -4.78
CA ALA A 578 -2.75 -8.82 -4.05
C ALA A 578 -4.10 -9.07 -3.37
N TYR A 579 -5.03 -9.73 -4.07
CA TYR A 579 -6.34 -10.12 -3.53
C TYR A 579 -6.20 -11.11 -2.37
N ALA A 580 -5.32 -12.10 -2.51
CA ALA A 580 -5.04 -13.09 -1.46
C ALA A 580 -4.34 -12.52 -0.21
N ILE A 581 -3.82 -11.29 -0.26
CA ILE A 581 -3.35 -10.53 0.92
C ILE A 581 -4.22 -9.31 1.25
N ARG A 582 -5.38 -9.15 0.58
CA ARG A 582 -6.38 -8.08 0.79
C ARG A 582 -5.84 -6.67 0.51
N ARG A 583 -5.13 -6.52 -0.62
CA ARG A 583 -4.49 -5.26 -1.08
C ARG A 583 -4.72 -4.97 -2.58
N ASP A 584 -5.59 -5.73 -3.24
CA ASP A 584 -5.98 -5.56 -4.64
C ASP A 584 -6.61 -4.19 -4.96
N HIS A 585 -7.13 -3.49 -3.96
CA HIS A 585 -7.61 -2.11 -4.09
C HIS A 585 -6.49 -1.08 -4.27
N GLU A 586 -5.25 -1.39 -3.88
CA GLU A 586 -4.14 -0.44 -3.83
C GLU A 586 -2.86 -0.86 -4.59
N ILE A 587 -2.63 -2.15 -4.83
CA ILE A 587 -1.47 -2.70 -5.58
C ILE A 587 -1.90 -3.83 -6.55
N GLY A 588 -0.93 -4.48 -7.20
CA GLY A 588 -1.15 -5.64 -8.06
C GLY A 588 -1.48 -5.35 -9.53
N SER A 589 -1.92 -4.13 -9.86
CA SER A 589 -2.22 -3.70 -11.24
C SER A 589 -1.78 -2.25 -11.49
N LEU A 590 -1.55 -1.89 -12.76
CA LEU A 590 -1.18 -0.53 -13.16
C LEU A 590 -2.44 0.30 -13.43
N GLU A 591 -3.09 0.77 -12.37
CA GLU A 591 -4.32 1.57 -12.44
C GLU A 591 -4.17 2.93 -11.78
N LYS A 592 -4.97 3.90 -12.22
CA LYS A 592 -4.97 5.26 -11.67
C LYS A 592 -5.38 5.26 -10.18
N GLU A 593 -4.71 6.10 -9.39
CA GLU A 593 -4.78 6.21 -7.93
C GLU A 593 -4.32 4.99 -7.11
N LYS A 594 -3.97 3.85 -7.74
CA LYS A 594 -3.20 2.79 -7.07
C LYS A 594 -1.77 3.24 -6.78
N LEU A 595 -1.12 2.55 -5.86
CA LEU A 595 0.26 2.81 -5.46
C LEU A 595 1.21 2.35 -6.57
N ALA A 596 2.27 3.12 -6.78
CA ALA A 596 3.28 2.83 -7.78
C ALA A 596 4.25 1.74 -7.27
N ASP A 597 3.73 0.51 -7.25
CA ASP A 597 4.43 -0.72 -6.95
C ASP A 597 4.67 -1.49 -8.25
N LEU A 598 5.85 -1.31 -8.85
CA LEU A 598 6.13 -1.73 -10.23
C LEU A 598 7.57 -2.20 -10.43
N ILE A 599 7.77 -2.93 -11.53
CA ILE A 599 9.07 -3.40 -11.99
C ILE A 599 9.29 -3.09 -13.46
N ILE A 600 10.56 -2.99 -13.84
CA ILE A 600 11.02 -2.93 -15.23
C ILE A 600 11.80 -4.21 -15.52
N LEU A 601 11.44 -4.92 -16.58
CA LEU A 601 12.05 -6.19 -16.99
C LEU A 601 12.90 -6.03 -18.26
N SER A 602 13.91 -6.88 -18.39
CA SER A 602 14.83 -6.87 -19.54
C SER A 602 14.12 -7.19 -20.84
N ASP A 603 13.09 -8.04 -20.86
CA ASP A 603 12.27 -8.32 -22.04
C ASP A 603 10.82 -8.61 -21.61
N ASN A 604 9.94 -8.95 -22.55
CA ASN A 604 8.52 -9.15 -22.28
C ASN A 604 8.22 -10.65 -22.11
N PRO A 605 7.85 -11.14 -20.90
CA PRO A 605 7.59 -12.56 -20.68
C PRO A 605 6.49 -13.12 -21.59
N THR A 606 5.53 -12.28 -22.01
CA THR A 606 4.44 -12.68 -22.93
C THR A 606 4.87 -12.75 -24.42
N LYS A 607 6.16 -12.57 -24.74
CA LYS A 607 6.69 -12.41 -26.12
C LYS A 607 8.01 -13.15 -26.40
N VAL A 608 8.60 -13.80 -25.40
CA VAL A 608 9.80 -14.66 -25.56
C VAL A 608 9.39 -16.14 -25.70
N ASP A 609 10.30 -16.99 -26.17
CA ASP A 609 10.12 -18.44 -26.06
C ASP A 609 10.28 -18.88 -24.59
N ASP A 610 9.59 -19.94 -24.15
CA ASP A 610 9.46 -20.29 -22.73
C ASP A 610 10.80 -20.43 -21.98
N GLU A 611 11.82 -21.06 -22.59
CA GLU A 611 13.14 -21.21 -21.97
C GLU A 611 13.85 -19.86 -21.75
N ALA A 612 13.57 -18.85 -22.58
CA ALA A 612 14.15 -17.51 -22.47
C ALA A 612 13.46 -16.65 -21.40
N ILE A 613 12.36 -17.11 -20.79
CA ILE A 613 11.81 -16.48 -19.57
C ILE A 613 12.86 -16.50 -18.44
N LEU A 614 13.67 -17.57 -18.37
CA LEU A 614 14.71 -17.75 -17.35
C LEU A 614 15.88 -16.76 -17.47
N ASP A 615 16.07 -16.15 -18.64
CA ASP A 615 17.07 -15.10 -18.89
C ASP A 615 16.56 -13.68 -18.57
N ILE A 616 15.27 -13.50 -18.23
CA ILE A 616 14.69 -12.18 -17.96
C ILE A 616 15.22 -11.60 -16.64
N GLN A 617 15.82 -10.41 -16.72
CA GLN A 617 16.36 -9.68 -15.58
C GLN A 617 15.40 -8.59 -15.11
N VAL A 618 15.23 -8.45 -13.78
CA VAL A 618 14.64 -7.26 -13.18
C VAL A 618 15.68 -6.13 -13.24
N LEU A 619 15.33 -5.02 -13.87
CA LEU A 619 16.22 -3.86 -14.06
C LEU A 619 15.96 -2.76 -13.03
N THR A 620 14.73 -2.67 -12.53
CA THR A 620 14.28 -1.66 -11.58
C THR A 620 13.09 -2.20 -10.79
N THR A 621 13.03 -1.91 -9.49
CA THR A 621 11.90 -2.24 -8.61
C THR A 621 11.53 -1.00 -7.81
N MET A 622 10.25 -0.67 -7.80
CA MET A 622 9.69 0.52 -7.17
C MET A 622 8.58 0.09 -6.20
N VAL A 623 8.58 0.67 -5.00
CA VAL A 623 7.55 0.46 -3.97
C VAL A 623 7.00 1.83 -3.58
N GLY A 624 5.70 2.04 -3.73
CA GLY A 624 5.04 3.31 -3.40
C GLY A 624 5.72 4.52 -4.04
N GLY A 625 6.09 4.44 -5.32
CA GLY A 625 6.72 5.54 -6.09
C GLY A 625 8.23 5.71 -5.85
N LYS A 626 8.82 5.07 -4.84
CA LYS A 626 10.25 5.11 -4.56
C LYS A 626 10.96 3.93 -5.22
N VAL A 627 12.02 4.18 -5.99
CA VAL A 627 12.88 3.12 -6.54
C VAL A 627 13.76 2.56 -5.41
N GLU A 628 13.59 1.26 -5.14
CA GLU A 628 14.20 0.52 -4.04
C GLU A 628 15.21 -0.54 -4.50
N TYR A 629 15.18 -0.87 -5.79
CA TYR A 629 16.27 -1.54 -6.50
C TYR A 629 16.45 -0.95 -7.90
N CYS A 630 17.71 -0.82 -8.32
CA CYS A 630 18.11 -0.34 -9.63
C CYS A 630 19.35 -1.14 -10.07
N MET A 631 19.29 -1.83 -11.20
CA MET A 631 20.44 -2.61 -11.71
C MET A 631 21.52 -1.63 -12.22
N PRO A 632 22.77 -1.67 -11.72
CA PRO A 632 23.79 -0.64 -12.00
C PRO A 632 24.04 -0.40 -13.50
N GLU A 633 24.10 -1.49 -14.27
CA GLU A 633 24.31 -1.53 -15.73
C GLU A 633 23.17 -0.87 -16.53
N TYR A 634 22.00 -0.69 -15.92
CA TYR A 634 20.79 -0.16 -16.54
C TYR A 634 20.21 1.05 -15.80
N SER A 635 21.06 1.77 -15.06
CA SER A 635 20.68 2.92 -14.22
C SER A 635 19.95 4.06 -14.94
N GLN A 636 19.97 4.12 -16.28
CA GLN A 636 19.11 5.02 -17.07
C GLN A 636 17.60 4.75 -16.98
N PHE A 637 17.17 3.63 -16.38
CA PHE A 637 15.76 3.33 -16.11
C PHE A 637 15.29 3.74 -14.70
N CYS A 638 16.14 4.44 -13.95
CA CYS A 638 15.89 4.92 -12.59
C CYS A 638 15.88 6.47 -12.56
N PRO A 639 15.04 7.10 -11.72
CA PRO A 639 14.85 8.56 -11.67
C PRO A 639 15.94 9.31 -10.87
#